data_AF-A0A858RLF6-F1
#
_entry.id   AF-A0A858RLF6-F1
#
_cell.length_a   1.000
_cell.length_b   1.000
_cell.length_c   1.000
_cell.angle_alpha   90.00
_cell.angle_beta   90.00
_cell.angle_gamma   90.00
#
_symmetry.space_group_name_H-M   'P 1'
#
loop_
_entity.id
_entity.type
_entity.pdbx_description
1 polymer ?
#
loop_
_entity_poly.entity_id
_entity_poly.type
_entity_poly.pdbx_seq_one_letter_code
_entity_poly.pdbx_strand_id
1 'polypeptide(L)'
;MDEARDEEQREPTRREWTGYWSMILQQTLNAFNDKAAQFLLIPLGGWLMGKASKVELVAGFLISLPYVLFAPLAGWLSDRFSKRNVMIGSAIAQLAILVSLCVAIAMKNFSLALAGFFALAVQSAFISPAKLGLIKELVGSRHLGFASGVQQMAAMLALLSGQILSGFIFDRRLDRLDDGWQAAAGPLLVIASIAVFGLLFSWFIPRTPSGAAEPLTGMLAVRHFRQLKDLWRDPVLRRTSFGIAFFWAFAGFINLWSITVAKELTGGGSGFGSMASRFMIAASLGMAGGFGVASLLMKRRIELGWVPVAGIAMTASTLLLAVPHPASTAFLVLLALTAFCAAIFLTPLNAFFQDRCPAGQRGELLAGANLQDCLAGVIVVAALYFIGSARTALDDPWWLGVHSQLLLAAIACGLATIFIAKLIPADLVRVIGLTILRLFYRVKTAGESNFPAKGGVLLLPNHITWADAFFLTAACPRPVRFVMEQSFMGTAAIRVFCQLFDTVPISSAKPREALKISAEALKEGHVVCIFPEGQLTRTGTLHELKRGFELIARQAGCPMLPTWTDGAWGSIFSFEGNRFFTKFPKRLRYGITVGFSKPIPPAEADIDLVRHRMMEASALALDVRVGMFRGTRRAARANGLQLAQVNALPRGGDFGVLEGDPLPGSLPGLVEFQRLYRAIPRESFAADASSDIHWLGGDALRSQIEKSIPSPTTGVFFDFSHRATQPLDRSDWIHCPCLAIDGVIVAMSMPDPPTPREGSKPQVGRKAGSFGILLPGFAIEETPDGPIARGPAAPEGLKLPPGYGLDQEGFVIPRNDGK
;
A
#
# COMPACT_ATOMS: atom_id res chain seq x y z
N MET A 1 26.35 -1.26 -13.08
CA MET A 1 25.30 -0.58 -12.28
C MET A 1 23.91 -1.13 -12.62
N ASP A 2 23.69 -1.53 -13.89
CA ASP A 2 22.43 -2.15 -14.34
C ASP A 2 22.20 -3.57 -13.79
N GLU A 3 23.23 -4.44 -13.70
CA GLU A 3 23.07 -5.79 -13.14
C GLU A 3 22.65 -5.80 -11.65
N ALA A 4 23.17 -4.87 -10.84
CA ALA A 4 22.83 -4.75 -9.42
C ALA A 4 21.39 -4.23 -9.20
N ARG A 5 20.87 -3.43 -10.13
CA ARG A 5 19.46 -2.98 -10.14
C ARG A 5 18.52 -4.07 -10.65
N ASP A 6 19.00 -4.93 -11.57
CA ASP A 6 18.25 -6.05 -12.13
C ASP A 6 18.00 -7.20 -11.14
N GLU A 7 18.91 -7.42 -10.19
CA GLU A 7 18.73 -8.35 -9.07
C GLU A 7 17.71 -7.86 -8.02
N GLU A 8 17.63 -6.54 -7.79
CA GLU A 8 16.82 -5.94 -6.71
C GLU A 8 15.30 -6.01 -6.97
N GLN A 9 14.89 -6.23 -8.23
CA GLN A 9 13.49 -6.32 -8.68
C GLN A 9 13.06 -7.73 -9.11
N ARG A 10 13.88 -8.76 -8.87
CA ARG A 10 13.57 -10.15 -9.24
C ARG A 10 12.54 -10.77 -8.29
N GLU A 11 11.59 -11.52 -8.86
CA GLU A 11 10.67 -12.36 -8.07
C GLU A 11 11.43 -13.53 -7.43
N PRO A 12 11.34 -13.72 -6.11
CA PRO A 12 12.00 -14.82 -5.42
C PRO A 12 11.46 -16.18 -5.86
N THR A 13 12.38 -17.09 -6.15
CA THR A 13 12.13 -18.48 -6.51
C THR A 13 11.53 -19.26 -5.33
N ARG A 14 10.90 -20.40 -5.63
CA ARG A 14 10.39 -21.32 -4.59
C ARG A 14 11.47 -21.72 -3.59
N ARG A 15 12.71 -21.89 -4.06
CA ARG A 15 13.87 -22.27 -3.22
C ARG A 15 14.26 -21.15 -2.25
N GLU A 16 14.22 -19.89 -2.70
CA GLU A 16 14.51 -18.73 -1.86
C GLU A 16 13.42 -18.54 -0.79
N TRP A 17 12.14 -18.73 -1.14
CA TRP A 17 11.04 -18.75 -0.16
C TRP A 17 11.17 -19.86 0.87
N THR A 18 11.53 -21.09 0.45
CA THR A 18 11.80 -22.17 1.41
C THR A 18 12.99 -21.86 2.30
N GLY A 19 14.01 -21.19 1.76
CA GLY A 19 15.15 -20.68 2.51
C GLY A 19 14.74 -19.65 3.57
N TYR A 20 13.87 -18.72 3.20
CA TYR A 20 13.33 -17.70 4.11
C TYR A 20 12.57 -18.36 5.27
N TRP A 21 11.65 -19.28 5.00
CA TRP A 21 10.91 -19.97 6.07
C TRP A 21 11.82 -20.82 6.97
N SER A 22 12.84 -21.44 6.39
CA SER A 22 13.84 -22.19 7.18
C SER A 22 14.64 -21.26 8.09
N MET A 23 15.02 -20.07 7.60
CA MET A 23 15.66 -19.03 8.41
C MET A 23 14.73 -18.56 9.53
N ILE A 24 13.45 -18.31 9.25
CA ILE A 24 12.45 -17.90 10.25
C ILE A 24 12.33 -18.96 11.36
N LEU A 25 12.21 -20.24 11.01
CA LEU A 25 12.16 -21.32 11.98
C LEU A 25 13.43 -21.38 12.83
N GLN A 26 14.60 -21.33 12.18
CA GLN A 26 15.88 -21.38 12.89
C GLN A 26 16.01 -20.23 13.90
N GLN A 27 15.73 -18.98 13.49
CA GLN A 27 15.88 -17.83 14.39
C GLN A 27 14.85 -17.87 15.54
N THR A 28 13.65 -18.42 15.29
CA THR A 28 12.58 -18.53 16.28
C THR A 28 13.00 -19.53 17.35
N LEU A 29 13.55 -20.68 16.96
CA LEU A 29 14.10 -21.64 17.91
C LEU A 29 15.31 -21.05 18.66
N ASN A 30 16.19 -20.32 17.96
CA ASN A 30 17.33 -19.65 18.60
C ASN A 30 16.88 -18.66 19.68
N ALA A 31 15.95 -17.76 19.34
CA ALA A 31 15.43 -16.75 20.27
C ALA A 31 14.64 -17.36 21.44
N PHE A 32 13.88 -18.43 21.18
CA PHE A 32 13.22 -19.20 22.22
C PHE A 32 14.25 -19.78 23.19
N ASN A 33 15.29 -20.46 22.67
CA ASN A 33 16.31 -21.11 23.49
C ASN A 33 17.08 -20.11 24.38
N ASP A 34 17.45 -18.95 23.84
CA ASP A 34 18.16 -17.92 24.61
C ASP A 34 17.33 -17.40 25.78
N LYS A 35 16.06 -17.09 25.53
CA LYS A 35 15.15 -16.63 26.60
C LYS A 35 14.77 -17.74 27.56
N ALA A 36 14.59 -18.95 27.07
CA ALA A 36 14.32 -20.11 27.90
C ALA A 36 15.48 -20.36 28.88
N ALA A 37 16.73 -20.39 28.39
CA ALA A 37 17.92 -20.52 29.22
C ALA A 37 18.04 -19.37 30.23
N GLN A 38 17.77 -18.13 29.82
CA GLN A 38 17.75 -16.97 30.72
C GLN A 38 16.76 -17.18 31.90
N PHE A 39 15.53 -17.57 31.59
CA PHE A 39 14.46 -17.76 32.58
C PHE A 39 14.56 -19.07 33.36
N LEU A 40 15.56 -19.91 33.11
CA LEU A 40 15.95 -21.04 33.97
C LEU A 40 17.09 -20.65 34.92
N LEU A 41 18.11 -19.95 34.41
CA LEU A 41 19.32 -19.65 35.18
C LEU A 41 19.11 -18.55 36.23
N ILE A 42 18.23 -17.58 35.94
CA ILE A 42 17.92 -16.50 36.90
C ILE A 42 17.26 -17.06 38.18
N PRO A 43 16.15 -17.85 38.11
CA PRO A 43 15.58 -18.49 39.30
C PRO A 43 16.55 -19.43 40.02
N LEU A 44 17.35 -20.21 39.28
CA LEU A 44 18.38 -21.07 39.86
C LEU A 44 19.41 -20.27 40.69
N GLY A 45 19.90 -19.16 40.17
CA GLY A 45 20.81 -18.27 40.91
C GLY A 45 20.15 -17.67 42.16
N GLY A 46 18.87 -17.31 42.06
CA GLY A 46 18.08 -16.84 43.20
C GLY A 46 17.89 -17.90 44.29
N TRP A 47 17.71 -19.17 43.92
CA TRP A 47 17.67 -20.30 44.85
C TRP A 47 19.03 -20.53 45.53
N LEU A 48 20.13 -20.48 44.78
CA LEU A 48 21.49 -20.72 45.30
C LEU A 48 22.00 -19.62 46.25
N MET A 49 21.75 -18.35 45.89
CA MET A 49 22.35 -17.20 46.58
C MET A 49 21.34 -16.42 47.44
N GLY A 50 20.10 -16.90 47.50
CA GLY A 50 19.01 -16.29 48.27
C GLY A 50 18.37 -15.06 47.59
N LYS A 51 17.23 -14.62 48.15
CA LYS A 51 16.37 -13.54 47.60
C LYS A 51 17.04 -12.15 47.54
N ALA A 52 18.15 -11.94 48.26
CA ALA A 52 18.90 -10.68 48.26
C ALA A 52 19.94 -10.59 47.13
N SER A 53 20.10 -11.64 46.32
CA SER A 53 21.13 -11.73 45.29
C SER A 53 20.80 -10.85 44.07
N LYS A 54 21.81 -10.15 43.54
CA LYS A 54 21.68 -9.27 42.35
C LYS A 54 21.79 -10.03 41.03
N VAL A 55 21.37 -11.30 40.98
CA VAL A 55 21.56 -12.19 39.81
C VAL A 55 20.86 -11.65 38.58
N GLU A 56 19.66 -11.10 38.75
CA GLU A 56 18.88 -10.51 37.65
C GLU A 56 19.62 -9.34 36.96
N LEU A 57 20.25 -8.48 37.76
CA LEU A 57 21.06 -7.36 37.28
C LEU A 57 22.31 -7.85 36.53
N VAL A 58 23.01 -8.85 37.08
CA VAL A 58 24.18 -9.45 36.44
C VAL A 58 23.78 -10.13 35.12
N ALA A 59 22.70 -10.91 35.10
CA ALA A 59 22.20 -11.56 33.90
C ALA A 59 21.77 -10.53 32.83
N GLY A 60 21.08 -9.45 33.24
CA GLY A 60 20.73 -8.34 32.34
C GLY A 60 21.95 -7.66 31.70
N PHE A 61 23.01 -7.45 32.48
CA PHE A 61 24.28 -6.91 31.99
C PHE A 61 24.98 -7.86 31.01
N LEU A 62 25.05 -9.16 31.34
CA LEU A 62 25.67 -10.18 30.49
C LEU A 62 24.98 -10.35 29.13
N ILE A 63 23.68 -10.04 29.04
CA ILE A 63 22.94 -10.07 27.76
C ILE A 63 23.30 -8.88 26.88
N SER A 64 23.35 -7.68 27.44
CA SER A 64 23.52 -6.45 26.67
C SER A 64 24.97 -6.19 26.29
N LEU A 65 25.92 -6.60 27.13
CA LEU A 65 27.34 -6.31 26.95
C LEU A 65 27.91 -6.86 25.63
N PRO A 66 27.64 -8.12 25.20
CA PRO A 66 28.17 -8.64 23.95
C PRO A 66 27.71 -7.87 22.70
N TYR A 67 26.47 -7.38 22.69
CA TYR A 67 25.96 -6.58 21.58
C TYR A 67 26.71 -5.26 21.43
N VAL A 68 27.21 -4.67 22.53
CA VAL A 68 28.03 -3.46 22.47
C VAL A 68 29.47 -3.80 22.07
N LEU A 69 30.08 -4.81 22.69
CA LEU A 69 31.50 -5.13 22.50
C LEU A 69 31.81 -5.79 21.15
N PHE A 70 30.97 -6.72 20.69
CA PHE A 70 31.25 -7.57 19.53
C PHE A 70 30.50 -7.17 18.27
N ALA A 71 29.67 -6.13 18.30
CA ALA A 71 28.93 -5.72 17.10
C ALA A 71 29.80 -5.34 15.88
N PRO A 72 31.03 -4.77 15.96
CA PRO A 72 31.78 -4.46 14.74
C PRO A 72 32.38 -5.74 14.14
N LEU A 73 32.76 -6.70 14.99
CA LEU A 73 33.24 -8.01 14.58
C LEU A 73 32.10 -8.85 13.97
N ALA A 74 30.90 -8.77 14.54
CA ALA A 74 29.70 -9.41 14.00
C ALA A 74 29.32 -8.87 12.62
N GLY A 75 29.35 -7.53 12.44
CA GLY A 75 29.11 -6.88 11.15
C GLY A 75 30.14 -7.30 10.11
N TRP A 76 31.42 -7.24 10.46
CA TRP A 76 32.52 -7.68 9.59
C TRP A 76 32.40 -9.16 9.18
N LEU A 77 32.06 -10.05 10.12
CA LEU A 77 31.90 -11.48 9.84
C LEU A 77 30.74 -11.72 8.85
N SER A 78 29.64 -10.98 9.02
CA SER A 78 28.45 -11.05 8.16
C SER A 78 28.70 -10.53 6.74
N ASP A 79 29.63 -9.60 6.56
CA ASP A 79 29.97 -9.05 5.24
C ASP A 79 31.08 -9.87 4.56
N ARG A 80 32.04 -10.42 5.32
CA ARG A 80 33.15 -11.25 4.81
C ARG A 80 32.74 -12.65 4.38
N PHE A 81 31.88 -13.30 5.15
CA PHE A 81 31.46 -14.69 4.89
C PHE A 81 30.02 -14.72 4.35
N SER A 82 29.67 -15.80 3.66
CA SER A 82 28.27 -16.03 3.27
C SER A 82 27.40 -16.03 4.53
N LYS A 83 26.31 -15.26 4.52
CA LYS A 83 25.41 -15.10 5.67
C LYS A 83 24.84 -16.43 6.13
N ARG A 84 24.60 -17.36 5.19
CA ARG A 84 24.27 -18.77 5.49
C ARG A 84 25.30 -19.45 6.39
N ASN A 85 26.59 -19.31 6.11
CA ASN A 85 27.65 -19.96 6.90
C ASN A 85 27.75 -19.35 8.29
N VAL A 86 27.54 -18.03 8.42
CA VAL A 86 27.44 -17.36 9.72
C VAL A 86 26.27 -17.92 10.52
N MET A 87 25.09 -18.09 9.90
CA MET A 87 23.91 -18.70 10.54
C MET A 87 24.16 -20.15 10.99
N ILE A 88 24.79 -20.99 10.15
CA ILE A 88 25.11 -22.39 10.49
C ILE A 88 26.13 -22.44 11.64
N GLY A 89 27.23 -21.68 11.53
CA GLY A 89 28.26 -21.64 12.57
C GLY A 89 27.70 -21.17 13.92
N SER A 90 26.79 -20.18 13.88
CA SER A 90 26.08 -19.68 15.05
C SER A 90 25.16 -20.74 15.68
N ALA A 91 24.44 -21.53 14.86
CA ALA A 91 23.61 -22.63 15.35
C ALA A 91 24.43 -23.78 15.97
N ILE A 92 25.59 -24.12 15.39
CA ILE A 92 26.53 -25.08 15.97
C ILE A 92 27.04 -24.57 17.33
N ALA A 93 27.45 -23.29 17.39
CA ALA A 93 27.89 -22.66 18.62
C ALA A 93 26.79 -22.69 19.68
N GLN A 94 25.54 -22.35 19.33
CA GLN A 94 24.42 -22.38 20.28
C GLN A 94 24.23 -23.78 20.89
N LEU A 95 24.24 -24.84 20.06
CA LEU A 95 24.10 -26.21 20.54
C LEU A 95 25.27 -26.60 21.46
N ALA A 96 26.51 -26.29 21.07
CA ALA A 96 27.69 -26.56 21.90
C ALA A 96 27.62 -25.85 23.25
N ILE A 97 27.18 -24.58 23.27
CA ILE A 97 27.03 -23.80 24.50
C ILE A 97 25.91 -24.38 25.38
N LEU A 98 24.76 -24.75 24.81
CA LEU A 98 23.66 -25.37 25.58
C LEU A 98 24.04 -26.74 26.16
N VAL A 99 24.83 -27.53 25.43
CA VAL A 99 25.42 -28.78 25.96
C VAL A 99 26.39 -28.47 27.10
N SER A 100 27.25 -27.46 26.95
CA SER A 100 28.17 -27.04 28.03
C SER A 100 27.41 -26.55 29.27
N LEU A 101 26.27 -25.89 29.08
CA LEU A 101 25.38 -25.49 30.17
C LEU A 101 24.79 -26.72 30.87
N CYS A 102 24.36 -27.75 30.12
CA CYS A 102 23.88 -29.00 30.71
C CYS A 102 24.96 -29.64 31.59
N VAL A 103 26.21 -29.67 31.12
CA VAL A 103 27.36 -30.16 31.89
C VAL A 103 27.60 -29.29 33.13
N ALA A 104 27.54 -27.97 33.02
CA ALA A 104 27.72 -27.05 34.15
C ALA A 104 26.66 -27.25 35.25
N ILE A 105 25.40 -27.46 34.86
CA ILE A 105 24.30 -27.79 35.78
C ILE A 105 24.52 -29.16 36.43
N ALA A 106 24.94 -30.18 35.66
CA ALA A 106 25.26 -31.50 36.19
C ALA A 106 26.43 -31.47 37.19
N MET A 107 27.43 -30.63 36.95
CA MET A 107 28.56 -30.38 37.84
C MET A 107 28.20 -29.48 39.04
N LYS A 108 26.97 -28.98 39.12
CA LYS A 108 26.51 -27.99 40.13
C LYS A 108 27.41 -26.75 40.21
N ASN A 109 27.95 -26.30 39.07
CA ASN A 109 28.85 -25.15 38.99
C ASN A 109 28.15 -23.93 38.37
N PHE A 110 27.71 -23.01 39.23
CA PHE A 110 26.94 -21.84 38.81
C PHE A 110 27.78 -20.82 38.03
N SER A 111 29.06 -20.65 38.38
CA SER A 111 29.96 -19.75 37.65
C SER A 111 30.17 -20.21 36.21
N LEU A 112 30.32 -21.52 35.99
CA LEU A 112 30.40 -22.10 34.65
C LEU A 112 29.07 -21.95 33.89
N ALA A 113 27.93 -22.10 34.58
CA ALA A 113 26.62 -21.85 33.99
C ALA A 113 26.45 -20.38 33.57
N LEU A 114 26.93 -19.44 34.38
CA LEU A 114 26.90 -18.00 34.07
C LEU A 114 27.84 -17.66 32.89
N ALA A 115 29.01 -18.28 32.80
CA ALA A 115 29.90 -18.15 31.66
C ALA A 115 29.27 -18.70 30.37
N GLY A 116 28.59 -19.85 30.44
CA GLY A 116 27.82 -20.40 29.32
C GLY A 116 26.66 -19.47 28.90
N PHE A 117 26.01 -18.83 29.86
CA PHE A 117 24.96 -17.84 29.57
C PHE A 117 25.51 -16.60 28.84
N PHE A 118 26.67 -16.09 29.28
CA PHE A 118 27.37 -15.03 28.56
C PHE A 118 27.76 -15.47 27.15
N ALA A 119 28.25 -16.70 26.97
CA ALA A 119 28.59 -17.24 25.66
C ALA A 119 27.37 -17.32 24.72
N LEU A 120 26.17 -17.65 25.23
CA LEU A 120 24.93 -17.59 24.45
C LEU A 120 24.64 -16.16 23.97
N ALA A 121 24.76 -15.17 24.84
CA ALA A 121 24.55 -13.77 24.47
C ALA A 121 25.58 -13.29 23.42
N VAL A 122 26.84 -13.73 23.52
CA VAL A 122 27.86 -13.51 22.47
C VAL A 122 27.41 -14.13 21.15
N GLN A 123 27.00 -15.41 21.14
CA GLN A 123 26.55 -16.07 19.91
C GLN A 123 25.38 -15.32 19.23
N SER A 124 24.41 -14.84 20.00
CA SER A 124 23.27 -14.08 19.48
C SER A 124 23.59 -12.63 19.06
N ALA A 125 24.72 -12.06 19.50
CA ALA A 125 25.24 -10.81 18.94
C ALA A 125 25.76 -11.02 17.50
N PHE A 126 26.43 -12.15 17.25
CA PHE A 126 27.02 -12.47 15.93
C PHE A 126 25.98 -12.82 14.86
N ILE A 127 24.84 -13.41 15.25
CA ILE A 127 23.78 -13.78 14.30
C ILE A 127 22.97 -12.57 13.79
N SER A 128 22.97 -11.45 14.53
CA SER A 128 22.04 -10.34 14.31
C SER A 128 22.24 -9.60 12.97
N PRO A 129 23.47 -9.21 12.56
CA PRO A 129 23.68 -8.59 11.25
C PRO A 129 23.41 -9.55 10.09
N ALA A 130 23.76 -10.84 10.26
CA ALA A 130 23.60 -11.86 9.24
C ALA A 130 22.12 -12.13 8.91
N LYS A 131 21.26 -12.30 9.92
CA LYS A 131 19.82 -12.55 9.71
C LYS A 131 19.13 -11.38 8.99
N LEU A 132 19.46 -10.14 9.38
CA LEU A 132 18.86 -8.94 8.78
C LEU A 132 19.34 -8.75 7.33
N GLY A 133 20.60 -9.06 7.03
CA GLY A 133 21.13 -9.02 5.67
C GLY A 133 20.51 -10.08 4.75
N LEU A 134 20.25 -11.27 5.29
CA LEU A 134 19.77 -12.43 4.56
C LEU A 134 18.32 -12.27 4.06
N ILE A 135 17.45 -11.58 4.82
CA ILE A 135 16.04 -11.40 4.43
C ILE A 135 15.94 -10.70 3.07
N LYS A 136 16.66 -9.58 2.89
CA LYS A 136 16.66 -8.85 1.62
C LYS A 136 17.19 -9.70 0.46
N GLU A 137 18.21 -10.52 0.69
CA GLU A 137 18.78 -11.41 -0.33
C GLU A 137 17.84 -12.56 -0.72
N LEU A 138 16.97 -13.02 0.18
CA LEU A 138 16.04 -14.12 -0.09
C LEU A 138 14.71 -13.67 -0.70
N VAL A 139 14.16 -12.52 -0.26
CA VAL A 139 12.79 -12.12 -0.64
C VAL A 139 12.75 -10.92 -1.59
N GLY A 140 13.88 -10.25 -1.82
CA GLY A 140 13.97 -9.03 -2.61
C GLY A 140 13.25 -7.83 -1.97
N SER A 141 13.41 -6.64 -2.57
CA SER A 141 12.86 -5.38 -2.03
C SER A 141 11.33 -5.35 -2.02
N ARG A 142 10.68 -6.06 -2.96
CA ARG A 142 9.20 -6.09 -3.09
C ARG A 142 8.52 -6.69 -1.86
N HIS A 143 9.07 -7.77 -1.32
CA HIS A 143 8.48 -8.52 -0.21
C HIS A 143 9.17 -8.27 1.14
N LEU A 144 10.19 -7.41 1.17
CA LEU A 144 10.99 -7.11 2.36
C LEU A 144 10.13 -6.60 3.53
N GLY A 145 9.10 -5.79 3.26
CA GLY A 145 8.16 -5.31 4.30
C GLY A 145 7.40 -6.45 4.99
N PHE A 146 6.81 -7.35 4.20
CA PHE A 146 6.15 -8.55 4.71
C PHE A 146 7.12 -9.44 5.48
N ALA A 147 8.26 -9.74 4.87
CA ALA A 147 9.25 -10.65 5.42
C ALA A 147 9.83 -10.14 6.75
N SER A 148 10.09 -8.82 6.85
CA SER A 148 10.56 -8.18 8.09
C SER A 148 9.49 -8.23 9.18
N GLY A 149 8.22 -7.97 8.85
CA GLY A 149 7.13 -8.03 9.83
C GLY A 149 6.94 -9.44 10.41
N VAL A 150 6.90 -10.48 9.55
CA VAL A 150 6.82 -11.88 9.99
C VAL A 150 8.03 -12.27 10.86
N GLN A 151 9.23 -11.83 10.47
CA GLN A 151 10.46 -12.08 11.25
C GLN A 151 10.36 -11.51 12.67
N GLN A 152 9.89 -10.27 12.82
CA GLN A 152 9.76 -9.63 14.12
C GLN A 152 8.64 -10.24 14.97
N MET A 153 7.51 -10.60 14.34
CA MET A 153 6.42 -11.32 15.01
C MET A 153 6.90 -12.67 15.56
N ALA A 154 7.58 -13.46 14.73
CA ALA A 154 8.07 -14.78 15.11
C ALA A 154 9.13 -14.71 16.22
N ALA A 155 9.98 -13.68 16.20
CA ALA A 155 10.91 -13.39 17.30
C ALA A 155 10.14 -13.05 18.59
N MET A 156 9.16 -12.16 18.54
CA MET A 156 8.39 -11.75 19.73
C MET A 156 7.66 -12.94 20.38
N LEU A 157 7.02 -13.79 19.58
CA LEU A 157 6.36 -15.00 20.07
C LEU A 157 7.35 -16.01 20.67
N ALA A 158 8.55 -16.13 20.09
CA ALA A 158 9.62 -16.98 20.63
C ALA A 158 10.10 -16.50 22.01
N LEU A 159 10.36 -15.20 22.15
CA LEU A 159 10.81 -14.61 23.41
C LEU A 159 9.75 -14.81 24.51
N LEU A 160 8.48 -14.55 24.18
CA LEU A 160 7.36 -14.70 25.11
C LEU A 160 7.15 -16.16 25.55
N SER A 161 7.14 -17.09 24.60
CA SER A 161 6.96 -18.52 24.90
C SER A 161 8.14 -19.08 25.70
N GLY A 162 9.38 -18.68 25.39
CA GLY A 162 10.58 -19.07 26.14
C GLY A 162 10.53 -18.61 27.59
N GLN A 163 10.13 -17.35 27.82
CA GLN A 163 9.97 -16.76 29.14
C GLN A 163 8.89 -17.48 29.98
N ILE A 164 7.69 -17.65 29.43
CA ILE A 164 6.56 -18.23 30.16
C ILE A 164 6.81 -19.71 30.46
N LEU A 165 7.19 -20.49 29.45
CA LEU A 165 7.27 -21.95 29.56
C LEU A 165 8.40 -22.37 30.50
N SER A 166 9.55 -21.70 30.42
CA SER A 166 10.73 -22.10 31.19
C SER A 166 10.62 -21.75 32.67
N GLY A 167 10.13 -20.55 32.99
CA GLY A 167 9.86 -20.16 34.37
C GLY A 167 8.82 -21.06 35.02
N PHE A 168 7.70 -21.31 34.33
CA PHE A 168 6.64 -22.18 34.84
C PHE A 168 7.11 -23.64 35.06
N ILE A 169 7.88 -24.21 34.13
CA ILE A 169 8.39 -25.57 34.29
C ILE A 169 9.40 -25.65 35.43
N PHE A 170 10.29 -24.65 35.58
CA PHE A 170 11.25 -24.60 36.67
C PHE A 170 10.56 -24.59 38.03
N ASP A 171 9.62 -23.66 38.26
CA ASP A 171 8.90 -23.54 39.53
C ASP A 171 8.19 -24.85 39.88
N ARG A 172 7.48 -25.44 38.92
CA ARG A 172 6.72 -26.68 39.15
C ARG A 172 7.62 -27.89 39.40
N ARG A 173 8.85 -27.90 38.89
CA ARG A 173 9.85 -28.94 39.19
C ARG A 173 10.52 -28.68 40.53
N LEU A 174 10.79 -27.43 40.87
CA LEU A 174 11.34 -27.05 42.17
C LEU A 174 10.38 -27.47 43.30
N ASP A 175 9.09 -27.18 43.17
CA ASP A 175 8.06 -27.59 44.15
C ASP A 175 7.97 -29.11 44.34
N ARG A 176 8.31 -29.89 43.30
CA ARG A 176 8.25 -31.36 43.33
C ARG A 176 9.53 -32.03 43.79
N LEU A 177 10.68 -31.44 43.49
CA LEU A 177 12.00 -32.06 43.66
C LEU A 177 12.81 -31.44 44.80
N ASP A 178 12.46 -30.23 45.23
CA ASP A 178 13.17 -29.41 46.24
C ASP A 178 14.68 -29.22 45.98
N ASP A 179 15.11 -29.40 44.72
CA ASP A 179 16.49 -29.24 44.28
C ASP A 179 16.52 -28.38 43.01
N GLY A 180 17.05 -27.16 43.14
CA GLY A 180 17.14 -26.19 42.03
C GLY A 180 17.96 -26.71 40.84
N TRP A 181 18.99 -27.52 41.08
CA TRP A 181 19.82 -28.08 40.01
C TRP A 181 19.04 -29.08 39.16
N GLN A 182 18.28 -29.96 39.80
CA GLN A 182 17.43 -30.95 39.11
C GLN A 182 16.18 -30.31 38.50
N ALA A 183 15.70 -29.21 39.08
CA ALA A 183 14.64 -28.39 38.49
C ALA A 183 15.09 -27.76 37.17
N ALA A 184 16.34 -27.29 37.06
CA ALA A 184 16.90 -26.69 35.84
C ALA A 184 17.37 -27.72 34.79
N ALA A 185 17.89 -28.88 35.21
CA ALA A 185 18.52 -29.85 34.30
C ALA A 185 17.58 -30.40 33.21
N GLY A 186 16.36 -30.81 33.60
CA GLY A 186 15.38 -31.37 32.66
C GLY A 186 14.98 -30.39 31.54
N PRO A 187 14.51 -29.18 31.87
CA PRO A 187 14.18 -28.15 30.87
C PRO A 187 15.37 -27.77 29.98
N LEU A 188 16.58 -27.70 30.53
CA LEU A 188 17.77 -27.36 29.78
C LEU A 188 18.12 -28.41 28.71
N LEU A 189 17.92 -29.70 29.01
CA LEU A 189 18.06 -30.79 28.02
C LEU A 189 17.03 -30.67 26.89
N VAL A 190 15.79 -30.26 27.19
CA VAL A 190 14.76 -30.02 26.17
C VAL A 190 15.17 -28.86 25.27
N ILE A 191 15.66 -27.77 25.83
CA ILE A 191 16.14 -26.59 25.07
C ILE A 191 17.34 -26.98 24.19
N ALA A 192 18.29 -27.76 24.71
CA ALA A 192 19.41 -28.27 23.93
C ALA A 192 18.94 -29.18 22.77
N SER A 193 17.92 -30.00 23.00
CA SER A 193 17.31 -30.85 21.95
C SER A 193 16.61 -30.00 20.88
N ILE A 194 15.95 -28.90 21.26
CA ILE A 194 15.34 -27.95 20.33
C ILE A 194 16.41 -27.27 19.45
N ALA A 195 17.61 -26.99 20.00
CA ALA A 195 18.71 -26.41 19.23
C ALA A 195 19.19 -27.29 18.07
N VAL A 196 19.05 -28.63 18.19
CA VAL A 196 19.35 -29.56 17.08
C VAL A 196 18.44 -29.29 15.88
N PHE A 197 17.15 -29.05 16.10
CA PHE A 197 16.24 -28.67 15.03
C PHE A 197 16.57 -27.30 14.43
N GLY A 198 16.99 -26.34 15.26
CA GLY A 198 17.51 -25.06 14.77
C GLY A 198 18.69 -25.23 13.82
N LEU A 199 19.65 -26.10 14.17
CA LEU A 199 20.78 -26.45 13.31
C LEU A 199 20.32 -27.12 12.00
N LEU A 200 19.38 -28.07 12.06
CA LEU A 200 18.84 -28.73 10.87
C LEU A 200 18.20 -27.71 9.90
N PHE A 201 17.38 -26.78 10.40
CA PHE A 201 16.78 -25.73 9.56
C PHE A 201 17.82 -24.79 8.93
N SER A 202 18.94 -24.53 9.61
CA SER A 202 20.00 -23.67 9.08
C SER A 202 20.63 -24.21 7.78
N TRP A 203 20.62 -25.53 7.57
CA TRP A 203 21.18 -26.14 6.35
C TRP A 203 20.33 -25.94 5.10
N PHE A 204 19.02 -25.77 5.25
CA PHE A 204 18.08 -25.54 4.14
C PHE A 204 18.10 -24.11 3.62
N ILE A 205 18.78 -23.19 4.31
CA ILE A 205 19.03 -21.82 3.85
C ILE A 205 19.94 -21.89 2.61
N PRO A 206 19.61 -21.25 1.47
CA PRO A 206 20.48 -21.24 0.30
C PRO A 206 21.74 -20.39 0.54
N ARG A 207 22.83 -20.69 -0.19
CA ARG A 207 24.06 -19.88 -0.11
C ARG A 207 23.81 -18.53 -0.77
N THR A 208 24.16 -17.47 -0.09
CA THR A 208 24.08 -16.10 -0.62
C THR A 208 25.48 -15.52 -0.84
N PRO A 209 25.64 -14.60 -1.82
CA PRO A 209 26.94 -14.01 -2.14
C PRO A 209 27.56 -13.27 -0.95
N SER A 210 28.87 -13.44 -0.77
CA SER A 210 29.68 -12.72 0.22
C SER A 210 30.30 -11.47 -0.39
N GLY A 211 30.33 -10.37 0.36
CA GLY A 211 31.04 -9.16 -0.04
C GLY A 211 32.56 -9.33 0.15
N ALA A 212 33.35 -8.57 -0.61
CA ALA A 212 34.79 -8.49 -0.40
C ALA A 212 35.09 -7.58 0.81
N ALA A 213 34.88 -8.06 2.03
CA ALA A 213 35.25 -7.32 3.23
C ALA A 213 36.78 -7.29 3.41
N GLU A 214 37.32 -6.17 3.90
CA GLU A 214 38.74 -5.94 4.18
C GLU A 214 39.31 -6.94 5.22
N PRO A 215 40.63 -7.18 5.25
CA PRO A 215 41.26 -8.06 6.23
C PRO A 215 41.09 -7.57 7.69
N LEU A 216 41.03 -8.54 8.62
CA LEU A 216 40.88 -8.28 10.05
C LEU A 216 42.05 -7.45 10.58
N THR A 217 41.78 -6.24 11.07
CA THR A 217 42.79 -5.32 11.61
C THR A 217 42.45 -4.96 13.06
N GLY A 218 43.42 -4.76 13.95
CA GLY A 218 43.16 -4.37 15.36
C GLY A 218 42.35 -3.07 15.51
N MET A 219 42.34 -2.21 14.49
CA MET A 219 41.53 -0.99 14.43
C MET A 219 40.02 -1.26 14.20
N LEU A 220 39.62 -2.51 13.96
CA LEU A 220 38.22 -2.91 13.74
C LEU A 220 37.34 -2.65 14.97
N ALA A 221 37.89 -2.78 16.19
CA ALA A 221 37.16 -2.48 17.43
C ALA A 221 36.78 -0.99 17.55
N VAL A 222 37.62 -0.08 17.02
CA VAL A 222 37.37 1.38 17.01
C VAL A 222 36.54 1.82 15.80
N ARG A 223 36.45 0.97 14.76
CA ARG A 223 35.70 1.22 13.52
C ARG A 223 34.19 1.44 13.78
N HIS A 224 33.66 0.94 14.89
CA HIS A 224 32.26 1.11 15.29
C HIS A 224 31.78 2.57 15.34
N PHE A 225 32.60 3.46 15.92
CA PHE A 225 32.27 4.89 15.98
C PHE A 225 32.38 5.56 14.60
N ARG A 226 33.25 5.05 13.71
CA ARG A 226 33.36 5.50 12.33
C ARG A 226 32.13 5.06 11.50
N GLN A 227 31.64 3.84 11.70
CA GLN A 227 30.42 3.32 11.05
C GLN A 227 29.18 4.11 11.46
N LEU A 228 29.04 4.46 12.74
CA LEU A 228 27.97 5.35 13.19
C LEU A 228 28.07 6.74 12.52
N LYS A 229 29.29 7.27 12.35
CA LYS A 229 29.51 8.52 11.63
C LYS A 229 29.13 8.41 10.15
N ASP A 230 29.42 7.28 9.50
CA ASP A 230 29.05 7.05 8.10
C ASP A 230 27.53 6.89 7.93
N LEU A 231 26.88 6.19 8.86
CA LEU A 231 25.41 6.15 8.95
C LEU A 231 24.82 7.56 9.08
N TRP A 232 25.42 8.43 9.89
CA TRP A 232 24.96 9.80 10.11
C TRP A 232 25.28 10.77 8.96
N ARG A 233 26.14 10.38 8.01
CA ARG A 233 26.42 11.17 6.80
C ARG A 233 25.30 11.04 5.77
N ASP A 234 24.71 9.87 5.63
CA ASP A 234 23.57 9.67 4.74
C ASP A 234 22.29 10.22 5.40
N PRO A 235 21.66 11.27 4.83
CA PRO A 235 20.49 11.89 5.45
C PRO A 235 19.28 10.96 5.51
N VAL A 236 19.13 10.04 4.55
CA VAL A 236 18.00 9.10 4.51
C VAL A 236 18.20 8.02 5.56
N LEU A 237 19.36 7.38 5.58
CA LEU A 237 19.66 6.32 6.56
C LEU A 237 19.67 6.87 7.99
N ARG A 238 20.22 8.07 8.22
CA ARG A 238 20.21 8.74 9.53
C ARG A 238 18.80 9.00 10.04
N ARG A 239 17.91 9.53 9.19
CA ARG A 239 16.53 9.84 9.60
C ARG A 239 15.77 8.57 9.94
N THR A 240 15.93 7.51 9.14
CA THR A 240 15.29 6.22 9.39
C THR A 240 15.85 5.55 10.65
N SER A 241 17.18 5.57 10.86
CA SER A 241 17.79 4.99 12.06
C SER A 241 17.34 5.71 13.33
N PHE A 242 17.22 7.05 13.32
CA PHE A 242 16.69 7.78 14.47
C PHE A 242 15.23 7.41 14.79
N GLY A 243 14.40 7.14 13.77
CA GLY A 243 13.05 6.61 13.99
C GLY A 243 13.05 5.24 14.66
N ILE A 244 13.96 4.34 14.27
CA ILE A 244 14.14 3.02 14.89
C ILE A 244 14.62 3.17 16.34
N ALA A 245 15.62 4.01 16.58
CA ALA A 245 16.15 4.26 17.92
C ALA A 245 15.11 4.90 18.85
N PHE A 246 14.24 5.77 18.33
CA PHE A 246 13.11 6.32 19.09
C PHE A 246 12.16 5.21 19.57
N PHE A 247 11.82 4.25 18.70
CA PHE A 247 11.00 3.10 19.09
C PHE A 247 11.67 2.29 20.20
N TRP A 248 12.96 1.96 20.06
CA TRP A 248 13.66 1.16 21.06
C TRP A 248 13.82 1.89 22.40
N ALA A 249 14.04 3.21 22.36
CA ALA A 249 13.99 4.06 23.55
C ALA A 249 12.60 4.00 24.22
N PHE A 250 11.53 4.16 23.45
CA PHE A 250 10.16 4.09 23.96
C PHE A 250 9.83 2.69 24.54
N ALA A 251 10.20 1.62 23.84
CA ALA A 251 10.01 0.25 24.32
C ALA A 251 10.83 -0.03 25.60
N GLY A 252 12.07 0.46 25.64
CA GLY A 252 12.92 0.40 26.83
C GLY A 252 12.33 1.17 28.02
N PHE A 253 11.75 2.35 27.75
CA PHE A 253 11.02 3.13 28.75
C PHE A 253 9.83 2.32 29.29
N ILE A 254 8.94 1.83 28.43
CA ILE A 254 7.77 1.05 28.85
C ILE A 254 8.17 -0.19 29.64
N ASN A 255 9.22 -0.89 29.22
CA ASN A 255 9.73 -2.08 29.92
C ASN A 255 10.21 -1.74 31.34
N LEU A 256 11.11 -0.76 31.48
CA LEU A 256 11.65 -0.36 32.78
C LEU A 256 10.58 0.26 33.68
N TRP A 257 9.72 1.10 33.10
CA TRP A 257 8.58 1.69 33.78
C TRP A 257 7.63 0.60 34.31
N SER A 258 7.35 -0.46 33.54
CA SER A 258 6.50 -1.57 33.98
C SER A 258 7.08 -2.30 35.19
N ILE A 259 8.40 -2.49 35.22
CA ILE A 259 9.11 -3.10 36.36
C ILE A 259 9.01 -2.19 37.58
N THR A 260 9.24 -0.89 37.43
CA THR A 260 9.13 0.09 38.53
C THR A 260 7.72 0.12 39.11
N VAL A 261 6.69 0.18 38.26
CA VAL A 261 5.28 0.20 38.70
C VAL A 261 4.86 -1.11 39.35
N ALA A 262 5.31 -2.25 38.80
CA ALA A 262 5.07 -3.54 39.43
C ALA A 262 5.67 -3.59 40.84
N LYS A 263 6.85 -2.99 41.04
CA LYS A 263 7.49 -2.90 42.36
C LYS A 263 6.72 -1.98 43.31
N GLU A 264 6.28 -0.81 42.86
CA GLU A 264 5.49 0.14 43.67
C GLU A 264 4.16 -0.48 44.12
N LEU A 265 3.44 -1.16 43.23
CA LEU A 265 2.13 -1.77 43.54
C LEU A 265 2.20 -2.95 44.51
N THR A 266 3.35 -3.63 44.59
CA THR A 266 3.51 -4.88 45.36
C THR A 266 4.46 -4.72 46.55
N GLY A 267 5.04 -3.54 46.74
CA GLY A 267 6.13 -3.30 47.69
C GLY A 267 7.40 -4.12 47.38
N GLY A 268 7.52 -4.66 46.16
CA GLY A 268 8.59 -5.59 45.76
C GLY A 268 8.52 -6.97 46.42
N GLY A 269 7.41 -7.30 47.10
CA GLY A 269 7.21 -8.55 47.82
C GLY A 269 6.48 -9.63 46.98
N SER A 270 5.58 -10.36 47.63
CA SER A 270 4.77 -11.38 46.95
C SER A 270 3.91 -10.76 45.85
N GLY A 271 3.91 -11.38 44.66
CA GLY A 271 3.15 -10.91 43.50
C GLY A 271 3.90 -9.96 42.55
N PHE A 272 5.07 -9.43 42.92
CA PHE A 272 5.90 -8.58 42.04
C PHE A 272 6.18 -9.23 40.68
N GLY A 273 6.73 -10.45 40.69
CA GLY A 273 7.05 -11.19 39.48
C GLY A 273 5.82 -11.50 38.62
N SER A 274 4.68 -11.83 39.25
CA SER A 274 3.42 -12.04 38.52
C SER A 274 2.92 -10.76 37.87
N MET A 275 3.03 -9.62 38.54
CA MET A 275 2.59 -8.33 38.00
C MET A 275 3.48 -7.88 36.83
N ALA A 276 4.81 -7.92 37.02
CA ALA A 276 5.76 -7.61 35.95
C ALA A 276 5.55 -8.52 34.74
N SER A 277 5.33 -9.82 34.96
CA SER A 277 5.04 -10.77 33.88
C SER A 277 3.72 -10.45 33.15
N ARG A 278 2.66 -10.00 33.84
CA ARG A 278 1.40 -9.60 33.19
C ARG A 278 1.61 -8.42 32.24
N PHE A 279 2.39 -7.41 32.65
CA PHE A 279 2.73 -6.28 31.79
C PHE A 279 3.54 -6.72 30.57
N MET A 280 4.56 -7.55 30.76
CA MET A 280 5.38 -8.06 29.65
C MET A 280 4.57 -8.91 28.67
N ILE A 281 3.67 -9.76 29.16
CA ILE A 281 2.78 -10.57 28.31
C ILE A 281 1.87 -9.68 27.48
N ALA A 282 1.21 -8.70 28.11
CA ALA A 282 0.34 -7.76 27.41
C ALA A 282 1.10 -6.99 26.31
N ALA A 283 2.26 -6.43 26.63
CA ALA A 283 3.10 -5.72 25.66
C ALA A 283 3.59 -6.64 24.52
N SER A 284 4.04 -7.85 24.84
CA SER A 284 4.57 -8.80 23.85
C SER A 284 3.49 -9.32 22.89
N LEU A 285 2.30 -9.64 23.40
CA LEU A 285 1.16 -10.03 22.57
C LEU A 285 0.71 -8.89 21.66
N GLY A 286 0.68 -7.66 22.19
CA GLY A 286 0.44 -6.44 21.42
C GLY A 286 1.44 -6.30 20.26
N MET A 287 2.74 -6.37 20.55
CA MET A 287 3.78 -6.30 19.53
C MET A 287 3.67 -7.42 18.49
N ALA A 288 3.44 -8.67 18.91
CA ALA A 288 3.28 -9.79 17.99
C ALA A 288 2.11 -9.56 17.02
N GLY A 289 0.96 -9.13 17.52
CA GLY A 289 -0.19 -8.76 16.70
C GLY A 289 0.12 -7.60 15.75
N GLY A 290 0.82 -6.57 16.23
CA GLY A 290 1.17 -5.38 15.43
C GLY A 290 2.14 -5.71 14.31
N PHE A 291 3.18 -6.52 14.56
CA PHE A 291 4.09 -7.02 13.54
C PHE A 291 3.37 -7.89 12.50
N GLY A 292 2.43 -8.73 12.94
CA GLY A 292 1.58 -9.53 12.06
C GLY A 292 0.73 -8.65 11.13
N VAL A 293 0.01 -7.67 11.66
CA VAL A 293 -0.78 -6.73 10.86
C VAL A 293 0.10 -5.91 9.92
N ALA A 294 1.22 -5.38 10.41
CA ALA A 294 2.16 -4.63 9.59
C ALA A 294 2.69 -5.46 8.41
N SER A 295 2.97 -6.75 8.62
CA SER A 295 3.39 -7.64 7.53
C SER A 295 2.34 -7.73 6.42
N LEU A 296 1.06 -7.80 6.77
CA LEU A 296 -0.05 -7.88 5.81
C LEU A 296 -0.26 -6.55 5.07
N LEU A 297 -0.14 -5.42 5.79
CA LEU A 297 -0.22 -4.08 5.20
C LEU A 297 0.89 -3.83 4.16
N MET A 298 2.05 -4.47 4.33
CA MET A 298 3.24 -4.30 3.51
C MET A 298 3.51 -5.48 2.56
N LYS A 299 2.49 -6.28 2.25
CA LYS A 299 2.61 -7.51 1.42
C LYS A 299 3.23 -7.28 0.04
N ARG A 300 2.97 -6.12 -0.56
CA ARG A 300 3.31 -5.83 -1.97
C ARG A 300 4.43 -4.80 -2.16
N ARG A 301 4.65 -3.92 -1.17
CA ARG A 301 5.67 -2.87 -1.19
C ARG A 301 5.93 -2.35 0.22
N ILE A 302 7.07 -1.68 0.40
CA ILE A 302 7.36 -0.91 1.61
C ILE A 302 6.54 0.39 1.57
N GLU A 303 5.68 0.59 2.57
CA GLU A 303 4.79 1.75 2.70
C GLU A 303 5.15 2.56 3.95
N LEU A 304 6.00 3.57 3.81
CA LEU A 304 6.40 4.42 4.93
C LEU A 304 5.25 5.25 5.52
N GLY A 305 4.15 5.44 4.77
CA GLY A 305 2.99 6.21 5.23
C GLY A 305 2.29 5.63 6.46
N TRP A 306 2.50 4.34 6.75
CA TRP A 306 2.00 3.73 7.99
C TRP A 306 2.73 4.20 9.25
N VAL A 307 3.97 4.70 9.13
CA VAL A 307 4.76 5.17 10.28
C VAL A 307 4.06 6.35 10.99
N PRO A 308 3.71 7.46 10.33
CA PRO A 308 2.99 8.57 10.98
C PRO A 308 1.58 8.16 11.46
N VAL A 309 0.87 7.31 10.72
CA VAL A 309 -0.45 6.80 11.16
C VAL A 309 -0.32 6.00 12.46
N ALA A 310 0.65 5.10 12.53
CA ALA A 310 0.95 4.33 13.72
C ALA A 310 1.49 5.20 14.87
N GLY A 311 2.26 6.25 14.56
CA GLY A 311 2.73 7.24 15.54
C GLY A 311 1.58 8.02 16.19
N ILE A 312 0.56 8.43 15.42
CA ILE A 312 -0.66 9.06 15.95
C ILE A 312 -1.39 8.08 16.87
N ALA A 313 -1.59 6.84 16.42
CA ALA A 313 -2.27 5.81 17.19
C ALA A 313 -1.50 5.44 18.48
N MET A 314 -0.17 5.37 18.41
CA MET A 314 0.73 5.11 19.54
C MET A 314 0.71 6.27 20.55
N THR A 315 0.67 7.52 20.07
CA THR A 315 0.54 8.70 20.92
C THR A 315 -0.80 8.69 21.67
N ALA A 316 -1.90 8.45 20.94
CA ALA A 316 -3.23 8.39 21.52
C ALA A 316 -3.38 7.24 22.53
N SER A 317 -2.88 6.04 22.20
CA SER A 317 -2.94 4.90 23.11
C SER A 317 -2.09 5.10 24.36
N THR A 318 -0.91 5.73 24.25
CA THR A 318 -0.05 6.06 25.40
C THR A 318 -0.71 7.10 26.31
N LEU A 319 -1.39 8.10 25.72
CA LEU A 319 -2.15 9.09 26.48
C LEU A 319 -3.29 8.43 27.26
N LEU A 320 -4.05 7.54 26.60
CA LEU A 320 -5.12 6.78 27.25
C LEU A 320 -4.60 5.82 28.32
N LEU A 321 -3.41 5.26 28.13
CA LEU A 321 -2.75 4.37 29.09
C LEU A 321 -2.45 5.07 30.42
N ALA A 322 -2.29 6.40 30.44
CA ALA A 322 -2.02 7.18 31.64
C ALA A 322 -3.24 7.35 32.57
N VAL A 323 -4.43 6.95 32.13
CA VAL A 323 -5.70 7.16 32.87
C VAL A 323 -6.05 6.01 33.82
N PRO A 324 -6.14 4.73 33.38
CA PRO A 324 -6.60 3.67 34.26
C PRO A 324 -5.53 3.24 35.27
N HIS A 325 -6.00 2.71 36.41
CA HIS A 325 -5.11 2.16 37.42
C HIS A 325 -4.21 1.05 36.83
N PRO A 326 -2.88 1.04 37.08
CA PRO A 326 -1.97 0.12 36.39
C PRO A 326 -2.23 -1.37 36.63
N ALA A 327 -2.91 -1.74 37.71
CA ALA A 327 -3.32 -3.13 37.96
C ALA A 327 -4.61 -3.57 37.22
N SER A 328 -5.30 -2.66 36.52
CA SER A 328 -6.60 -2.94 35.89
C SER A 328 -6.48 -3.67 34.55
N THR A 329 -7.51 -4.44 34.19
CA THR A 329 -7.60 -5.08 32.86
C THR A 329 -7.58 -4.05 31.73
N ALA A 330 -8.21 -2.89 31.93
CA ALA A 330 -8.21 -1.79 30.96
C ALA A 330 -6.78 -1.28 30.68
N PHE A 331 -5.96 -1.15 31.72
CA PHE A 331 -4.55 -0.81 31.57
C PHE A 331 -3.78 -1.84 30.73
N LEU A 332 -3.95 -3.14 31.02
CA LEU A 332 -3.31 -4.22 30.26
C LEU A 332 -3.69 -4.20 28.77
N VAL A 333 -4.97 -3.97 28.47
CA VAL A 333 -5.46 -3.87 27.09
C VAL A 333 -4.85 -2.65 26.38
N LEU A 334 -4.77 -1.50 27.04
CA LEU A 334 -4.16 -0.30 26.47
C LEU A 334 -2.63 -0.42 26.32
N LEU A 335 -1.97 -1.15 27.21
CA LEU A 335 -0.55 -1.47 27.09
C LEU A 335 -0.31 -2.35 25.87
N ALA A 336 -1.14 -3.38 25.68
CA ALA A 336 -1.11 -4.22 24.48
C ALA A 336 -1.40 -3.41 23.21
N LEU A 337 -2.40 -2.52 23.23
CA LEU A 337 -2.71 -1.64 22.10
C LEU A 337 -1.55 -0.68 21.77
N THR A 338 -0.90 -0.12 22.79
CA THR A 338 0.25 0.77 22.62
C THR A 338 1.42 0.02 21.99
N ALA A 339 1.69 -1.19 22.46
CA ALA A 339 2.73 -2.06 21.92
C ALA A 339 2.39 -2.53 20.47
N PHE A 340 1.11 -2.76 20.17
CA PHE A 340 0.61 -3.05 18.83
C PHE A 340 0.86 -1.88 17.86
N CYS A 341 0.49 -0.66 18.24
CA CYS A 341 0.75 0.54 17.44
C CYS A 341 2.26 0.76 17.23
N ALA A 342 3.06 0.57 18.28
CA ALA A 342 4.51 0.70 18.21
C ALA A 342 5.16 -0.31 17.24
N ALA A 343 4.64 -1.55 17.17
CA ALA A 343 5.12 -2.54 16.22
C ALA A 343 4.77 -2.18 14.75
N ILE A 344 3.60 -1.60 14.49
CA ILE A 344 3.24 -1.08 13.16
C ILE A 344 4.12 0.13 12.80
N PHE A 345 4.50 0.96 13.77
CA PHE A 345 5.43 2.07 13.57
C PHE A 345 6.83 1.59 13.17
N LEU A 346 7.35 0.54 13.82
CA LEU A 346 8.72 0.06 13.61
C LEU A 346 8.91 -0.70 12.30
N THR A 347 7.93 -1.52 11.91
CA THR A 347 8.10 -2.47 10.78
C THR A 347 8.48 -1.79 9.46
N PRO A 348 7.82 -0.70 9.02
CA PRO A 348 8.19 0.00 7.81
C PRO A 348 9.58 0.62 7.86
N LEU A 349 9.97 1.16 9.01
CA LEU A 349 11.29 1.77 9.20
C LEU A 349 12.40 0.73 9.08
N ASN A 350 12.24 -0.42 9.73
CA ASN A 350 13.21 -1.53 9.63
C ASN A 350 13.34 -2.04 8.20
N ALA A 351 12.22 -2.29 7.51
CA ALA A 351 12.24 -2.77 6.13
C ALA A 351 12.88 -1.74 5.19
N PHE A 352 12.54 -0.46 5.34
CA PHE A 352 13.10 0.62 4.54
C PHE A 352 14.60 0.83 4.81
N PHE A 353 15.02 0.74 6.07
CA PHE A 353 16.43 0.85 6.43
C PHE A 353 17.27 -0.25 5.77
N GLN A 354 16.81 -1.50 5.84
CA GLN A 354 17.44 -2.65 5.19
C GLN A 354 17.48 -2.50 3.66
N ASP A 355 16.41 -1.96 3.08
CA ASP A 355 16.31 -1.75 1.64
C ASP A 355 17.32 -0.71 1.13
N ARG A 356 17.58 0.35 1.90
CA ARG A 356 18.49 1.41 1.49
C ARG A 356 19.96 1.12 1.76
N CYS A 357 20.27 0.11 2.57
CA CYS A 357 21.65 -0.26 2.86
C CYS A 357 22.36 -0.92 1.65
N PRO A 358 23.51 -0.39 1.19
CA PRO A 358 24.31 -0.98 0.13
C PRO A 358 24.72 -2.42 0.45
N ALA A 359 24.68 -3.32 -0.55
CA ALA A 359 24.91 -4.75 -0.34
C ALA A 359 26.27 -5.09 0.30
N GLY A 360 27.33 -4.33 0.00
CA GLY A 360 28.68 -4.56 0.51
C GLY A 360 29.00 -3.97 1.89
N GLN A 361 28.12 -3.12 2.46
CA GLN A 361 28.32 -2.47 3.77
C GLN A 361 27.10 -2.64 4.69
N ARG A 362 26.19 -3.55 4.34
CA ARG A 362 24.91 -3.71 5.04
C ARG A 362 25.13 -4.20 6.48
N GLY A 363 26.00 -5.19 6.70
CA GLY A 363 26.31 -5.69 8.03
C GLY A 363 26.90 -4.60 8.92
N GLU A 364 27.86 -3.83 8.41
CA GLU A 364 28.46 -2.69 9.11
C GLU A 364 27.46 -1.59 9.46
N LEU A 365 26.63 -1.14 8.52
CA LEU A 365 25.64 -0.07 8.79
C LEU A 365 24.53 -0.52 9.76
N LEU A 366 24.10 -1.78 9.69
CA LEU A 366 23.18 -2.37 10.66
C LEU A 366 23.79 -2.45 12.06
N ALA A 367 25.09 -2.79 12.16
CA ALA A 367 25.80 -2.80 13.42
C ALA A 367 25.91 -1.39 14.04
N GLY A 368 26.19 -0.37 13.22
CA GLY A 368 26.18 1.03 13.65
C GLY A 368 24.80 1.50 14.12
N ALA A 369 23.72 1.08 13.46
CA ALA A 369 22.36 1.36 13.91
C ALA A 369 22.04 0.70 15.26
N ASN A 370 22.43 -0.56 15.47
CA ASN A 370 22.24 -1.24 16.76
C ASN A 370 22.97 -0.52 17.90
N LEU A 371 24.17 0.03 17.65
CA LEU A 371 24.88 0.84 18.65
C LEU A 371 24.09 2.09 19.03
N GLN A 372 23.49 2.77 18.06
CA GLN A 372 22.61 3.92 18.30
C GLN A 372 21.40 3.53 19.16
N ASP A 373 20.78 2.37 18.89
CA ASP A 373 19.65 1.86 19.67
C ASP A 373 20.06 1.58 21.13
N CYS A 374 21.24 0.99 21.36
CA CYS A 374 21.79 0.80 22.69
C CYS A 374 22.02 2.13 23.42
N LEU A 375 22.60 3.14 22.75
CA LEU A 375 22.81 4.48 23.31
C LEU A 375 21.48 5.14 23.69
N ALA A 376 20.46 5.01 22.84
CA ALA A 376 19.11 5.52 23.15
C ALA A 376 18.53 4.84 24.39
N GLY A 377 18.73 3.53 24.55
CA GLY A 377 18.38 2.79 25.76
C GLY A 377 19.10 3.31 27.02
N VAL A 378 20.41 3.56 26.94
CA VAL A 378 21.19 4.13 28.06
C VAL A 378 20.66 5.49 28.48
N ILE A 379 20.29 6.36 27.53
CA ILE A 379 19.69 7.67 27.82
C ILE A 379 18.37 7.50 28.60
N VAL A 380 17.54 6.53 28.23
CA VAL A 380 16.29 6.23 28.94
C VAL A 380 16.56 5.73 30.36
N VAL A 381 17.52 4.81 30.54
CA VAL A 381 17.91 4.34 31.89
C VAL A 381 18.37 5.51 32.75
N ALA A 382 19.23 6.38 32.21
CA ALA A 382 19.73 7.56 32.91
C ALA A 382 18.57 8.50 33.29
N ALA A 383 17.67 8.80 32.35
CA ALA A 383 16.51 9.66 32.59
C ALA A 383 15.61 9.10 33.71
N LEU A 384 15.27 7.81 33.67
CA LEU A 384 14.47 7.15 34.70
C LEU A 384 15.17 7.13 36.06
N TYR A 385 16.49 6.92 36.08
CA TYR A 385 17.29 6.99 37.32
C TYR A 385 17.23 8.39 37.93
N PHE A 386 17.49 9.44 37.14
CA PHE A 386 17.43 10.83 37.61
C PHE A 386 16.02 11.22 38.09
N ILE A 387 14.98 10.79 37.38
CA ILE A 387 13.58 10.98 37.82
C ILE A 387 13.35 10.28 39.16
N GLY A 388 13.79 9.03 39.32
CA GLY A 388 13.68 8.28 40.56
C GLY A 388 14.41 8.95 41.73
N SER A 389 15.63 9.43 41.51
CA SER A 389 16.39 10.17 42.53
C SER A 389 15.73 11.51 42.88
N ALA A 390 15.19 12.24 41.90
CA ALA A 390 14.48 13.49 42.13
C ALA A 390 13.18 13.28 42.92
N ARG A 391 12.45 12.19 42.65
CA ARG A 391 11.26 11.81 43.44
C ARG A 391 11.61 11.65 44.92
N THR A 392 12.67 10.91 45.23
CA THR A 392 13.10 10.72 46.62
C THR A 392 13.63 11.98 47.28
N ALA A 393 14.24 12.89 46.52
CA ALA A 393 14.80 14.14 47.06
C ALA A 393 13.74 15.24 47.30
N LEU A 394 12.58 15.15 46.64
CA LEU A 394 11.52 16.17 46.66
C LEU A 394 10.23 15.67 47.34
N ASP A 395 10.33 14.66 48.20
CA ASP A 395 9.19 14.04 48.91
C ASP A 395 8.05 13.57 47.97
N ASP A 396 8.44 12.90 46.88
CA ASP A 396 7.59 12.18 45.93
C ASP A 396 6.45 13.02 45.31
N PRO A 397 6.80 14.10 44.58
CA PRO A 397 5.80 15.05 44.10
C PRO A 397 4.95 14.44 42.98
N TRP A 398 3.66 14.78 42.96
CA TRP A 398 2.66 14.23 42.03
C TRP A 398 3.05 14.36 40.54
N TRP A 399 3.78 15.41 40.16
CA TRP A 399 4.20 15.66 38.77
C TRP A 399 5.38 14.80 38.31
N LEU A 400 6.08 14.11 39.21
CA LEU A 400 7.07 13.06 38.87
C LEU A 400 6.50 11.64 38.97
N GLY A 401 5.22 11.51 39.33
CA GLY A 401 4.55 10.24 39.52
C GLY A 401 4.41 9.39 38.25
N VAL A 402 3.92 8.17 38.43
CA VAL A 402 3.80 7.16 37.38
C VAL A 402 2.97 7.63 36.18
N HIS A 403 1.86 8.33 36.42
CA HIS A 403 0.96 8.82 35.37
C HIS A 403 1.56 9.99 34.57
N SER A 404 2.29 10.90 35.22
CA SER A 404 2.93 12.03 34.53
C SER A 404 4.10 11.57 33.66
N GLN A 405 4.81 10.51 34.06
CA GLN A 405 5.83 9.87 33.21
C GLN A 405 5.23 9.30 31.92
N LEU A 406 4.05 8.66 31.98
CA LEU A 406 3.34 8.20 30.78
C LEU A 406 2.85 9.37 29.92
N LEU A 407 2.38 10.47 30.54
CA LEU A 407 2.01 11.68 29.82
C LEU A 407 3.20 12.29 29.07
N LEU A 408 4.37 12.37 29.73
CA LEU A 408 5.60 12.84 29.09
C LEU A 408 6.02 11.94 27.92
N ALA A 409 5.91 10.63 28.08
CA ALA A 409 6.17 9.67 27.01
C ALA A 409 5.19 9.86 25.83
N ALA A 410 3.90 10.12 26.10
CA ALA A 410 2.92 10.44 25.08
C ALA A 410 3.25 11.75 24.35
N ILE A 411 3.67 12.79 25.07
CA ILE A 411 4.12 14.06 24.46
C ILE A 411 5.34 13.82 23.56
N ALA A 412 6.34 13.06 24.02
CA ALA A 412 7.51 12.71 23.21
C ALA A 412 7.11 11.94 21.93
N CYS A 413 6.17 11.00 22.03
CA CYS A 413 5.60 10.30 20.88
C CYS A 413 4.89 11.25 19.92
N GLY A 414 4.09 12.19 20.44
CA GLY A 414 3.38 13.18 19.65
C GLY A 414 4.33 14.09 18.88
N LEU A 415 5.37 14.60 19.53
CA LEU A 415 6.39 15.45 18.91
C LEU A 415 7.16 14.69 17.81
N ALA A 416 7.60 13.46 18.09
CA ALA A 416 8.25 12.61 17.10
C ALA A 416 7.33 12.32 15.91
N THR A 417 6.06 12.04 16.17
CA THR A 417 5.04 11.79 15.14
C THR A 417 4.81 13.01 14.26
N ILE A 418 4.68 14.21 14.84
CA ILE A 418 4.53 15.46 14.09
C ILE A 418 5.77 15.72 13.21
N PHE A 419 6.96 15.48 13.75
CA PHE A 419 8.20 15.60 12.99
C PHE A 419 8.24 14.63 11.79
N ILE A 420 7.89 13.37 12.00
CA ILE A 420 7.85 12.35 10.94
C ILE A 420 6.78 12.68 9.89
N ALA A 421 5.58 13.09 10.32
CA ALA A 421 4.50 13.47 9.39
C ALA A 421 4.89 14.67 8.50
N LYS A 422 5.68 15.61 9.03
CA LYS A 422 6.26 16.72 8.25
C LYS A 422 7.39 16.28 7.32
N LEU A 423 8.10 15.22 7.67
CA LEU A 423 9.22 14.70 6.88
C LEU A 423 8.74 13.89 5.65
N ILE A 424 7.64 13.14 5.78
CA ILE A 424 7.08 12.27 4.73
C ILE A 424 5.57 12.53 4.48
N PRO A 425 5.17 13.78 4.14
CA PRO A 425 3.76 14.13 3.98
C PRO A 425 3.10 13.41 2.80
N ALA A 426 3.85 13.18 1.72
CA ALA A 426 3.39 12.44 0.55
C ALA A 426 3.02 10.99 0.93
N ASP A 427 3.91 10.25 1.57
CA ASP A 427 3.62 8.88 1.99
C ASP A 427 2.40 8.77 2.91
N LEU A 428 2.24 9.71 3.86
CA LEU A 428 1.09 9.79 4.74
C LEU A 428 -0.22 9.97 3.94
N VAL A 429 -0.26 10.97 3.06
CA VAL A 429 -1.44 11.24 2.21
C VAL A 429 -1.73 10.06 1.29
N ARG A 430 -0.70 9.34 0.81
CA ARG A 430 -0.85 8.18 -0.07
C ARG A 430 -1.56 7.05 0.64
N VAL A 431 -1.10 6.72 1.85
CA VAL A 431 -1.68 5.63 2.64
C VAL A 431 -3.10 5.96 3.06
N ILE A 432 -3.37 7.19 3.51
CA ILE A 432 -4.72 7.64 3.85
C ILE A 432 -5.63 7.58 2.61
N GLY A 433 -5.20 8.19 1.50
CA GLY A 433 -5.97 8.25 0.26
C GLY A 433 -6.28 6.87 -0.32
N LEU A 434 -5.29 5.97 -0.37
CA LEU A 434 -5.48 4.59 -0.83
C LEU A 434 -6.37 3.78 0.12
N THR A 435 -6.28 4.01 1.44
CA THR A 435 -7.12 3.32 2.43
C THR A 435 -8.58 3.75 2.30
N ILE A 436 -8.83 5.06 2.24
CA ILE A 436 -10.16 5.64 1.99
C ILE A 436 -10.71 5.13 0.66
N LEU A 437 -9.90 5.18 -0.40
CA LEU A 437 -10.31 4.71 -1.72
C LEU A 437 -10.68 3.23 -1.71
N ARG A 438 -9.91 2.36 -1.06
CA ARG A 438 -10.24 0.92 -0.94
C ARG A 438 -11.48 0.66 -0.08
N LEU A 439 -11.82 1.55 0.84
CA LEU A 439 -13.04 1.45 1.65
C LEU A 439 -14.29 1.76 0.82
N PHE A 440 -14.23 2.81 -0.01
CA PHE A 440 -15.37 3.30 -0.80
C PHE A 440 -15.44 2.75 -2.22
N TYR A 441 -14.33 2.26 -2.77
CA TYR A 441 -14.21 1.78 -4.14
C TYR A 441 -13.60 0.38 -4.20
N ARG A 442 -14.14 -0.44 -5.11
CA ARG A 442 -13.58 -1.76 -5.46
C ARG A 442 -12.90 -1.65 -6.82
N VAL A 443 -11.59 -1.50 -6.82
CA VAL A 443 -10.77 -1.45 -8.03
C VAL A 443 -10.44 -2.88 -8.48
N LYS A 444 -10.84 -3.23 -9.71
CA LYS A 444 -10.49 -4.48 -10.40
C LYS A 444 -9.58 -4.17 -11.59
N THR A 445 -8.80 -5.16 -12.01
CA THR A 445 -7.95 -5.08 -13.20
C THR A 445 -8.41 -6.08 -14.26
N ALA A 446 -8.23 -5.73 -15.53
CA ALA A 446 -8.41 -6.63 -16.68
C ALA A 446 -7.17 -6.53 -17.57
N GLY A 447 -6.68 -7.67 -18.08
CA GLY A 447 -5.47 -7.69 -18.93
C GLY A 447 -4.16 -7.37 -18.19
N GLU A 448 -4.08 -7.59 -16.87
CA GLU A 448 -2.89 -7.29 -16.06
C GLU A 448 -1.61 -7.99 -16.56
N SER A 449 -1.75 -9.15 -17.21
CA SER A 449 -0.63 -9.87 -17.86
C SER A 449 0.02 -9.10 -19.00
N ASN A 450 -0.66 -8.12 -19.59
CA ASN A 450 -0.12 -7.28 -20.65
C ASN A 450 0.79 -6.16 -20.11
N PHE A 451 0.78 -5.92 -18.80
CA PHE A 451 1.59 -4.87 -18.18
C PHE A 451 3.07 -5.31 -18.14
N PRO A 452 3.98 -4.59 -18.81
CA PRO A 452 5.40 -4.98 -18.82
C PRO A 452 6.01 -5.01 -17.41
N ALA A 453 6.55 -6.16 -17.02
CA ALA A 453 7.11 -6.37 -15.69
C ALA A 453 8.37 -5.52 -15.42
N LYS A 454 9.15 -5.22 -16.47
CA LYS A 454 10.40 -4.44 -16.43
C LYS A 454 10.44 -3.38 -17.53
N GLY A 455 11.38 -2.44 -17.43
CA GLY A 455 11.62 -1.38 -18.41
C GLY A 455 10.60 -0.23 -18.35
N GLY A 456 10.86 0.86 -19.06
CA GLY A 456 9.96 2.01 -19.13
C GLY A 456 8.64 1.66 -19.82
N VAL A 457 7.53 2.25 -19.37
CA VAL A 457 6.21 2.07 -20.00
C VAL A 457 5.49 3.41 -20.06
N LEU A 458 5.05 3.81 -21.26
CA LEU A 458 4.21 4.99 -21.44
C LEU A 458 2.74 4.59 -21.32
N LEU A 459 2.13 4.85 -20.17
CA LEU A 459 0.73 4.54 -19.89
C LEU A 459 -0.19 5.62 -20.48
N LEU A 460 -1.19 5.21 -21.27
CA LEU A 460 -2.11 6.11 -21.96
C LEU A 460 -3.57 5.81 -21.57
N PRO A 461 -4.04 6.26 -20.40
CA PRO A 461 -5.41 6.09 -19.94
C PRO A 461 -6.36 7.18 -20.46
N ASN A 462 -7.66 6.91 -20.46
CA ASN A 462 -8.67 7.96 -20.57
C ASN A 462 -8.77 8.82 -19.30
N HIS A 463 -9.29 10.05 -19.42
CA HIS A 463 -9.33 11.01 -18.31
C HIS A 463 -10.76 11.35 -17.84
N ILE A 464 -11.23 10.65 -16.81
CA ILE A 464 -12.63 10.70 -16.34
C ILE A 464 -12.80 11.50 -15.03
N THR A 465 -11.88 11.34 -14.07
CA THR A 465 -12.06 11.87 -12.71
C THR A 465 -10.83 12.58 -12.18
N TRP A 466 -11.05 13.49 -11.22
CA TRP A 466 -9.95 14.08 -10.44
C TRP A 466 -9.16 13.04 -9.61
N ALA A 467 -9.71 11.84 -9.42
CA ALA A 467 -9.10 10.75 -8.67
C ALA A 467 -8.44 9.68 -9.57
N ASP A 468 -8.33 9.92 -10.88
CA ASP A 468 -7.76 8.94 -11.84
C ASP A 468 -6.37 8.49 -11.42
N ALA A 469 -5.53 9.40 -10.93
CA ALA A 469 -4.19 9.05 -10.45
C ALA A 469 -4.21 8.05 -9.30
N PHE A 470 -5.18 8.14 -8.39
CA PHE A 470 -5.34 7.17 -7.31
C PHE A 470 -5.89 5.83 -7.81
N PHE A 471 -6.87 5.82 -8.72
CA PHE A 471 -7.40 4.59 -9.29
C PHE A 471 -6.34 3.84 -10.09
N LEU A 472 -5.58 4.55 -10.92
CA LEU A 472 -4.48 4.00 -11.70
C LEU A 472 -3.34 3.52 -10.77
N THR A 473 -2.98 4.27 -9.74
CA THR A 473 -1.97 3.83 -8.75
C THR A 473 -2.43 2.61 -7.94
N ALA A 474 -3.74 2.46 -7.71
CA ALA A 474 -4.30 1.29 -7.05
C ALA A 474 -4.37 0.06 -7.97
N ALA A 475 -4.57 0.27 -9.28
CA ALA A 475 -4.68 -0.78 -10.28
C ALA A 475 -3.33 -1.23 -10.85
N CYS A 476 -2.37 -0.33 -11.01
CA CYS A 476 -1.10 -0.62 -11.67
C CYS A 476 -0.18 -1.48 -10.78
N PRO A 477 0.47 -2.52 -11.34
CA PRO A 477 1.43 -3.34 -10.61
C PRO A 477 2.70 -2.58 -10.19
N ARG A 478 3.05 -1.52 -10.92
CA ARG A 478 4.26 -0.71 -10.76
C ARG A 478 3.90 0.76 -10.43
N PRO A 479 4.75 1.49 -9.67
CA PRO A 479 4.53 2.90 -9.39
C PRO A 479 4.44 3.72 -10.68
N VAL A 480 3.43 4.58 -10.77
CA VAL A 480 3.14 5.41 -11.95
C VAL A 480 3.53 6.85 -11.65
N ARG A 481 4.35 7.44 -12.52
CA ARG A 481 4.66 8.87 -12.54
C ARG A 481 3.67 9.58 -13.45
N PHE A 482 2.94 10.56 -12.94
CA PHE A 482 1.95 11.26 -13.74
C PHE A 482 2.57 12.50 -14.37
N VAL A 483 2.21 12.81 -15.60
CA VAL A 483 2.60 14.06 -16.25
C VAL A 483 1.53 15.11 -15.99
N MET A 484 1.91 16.30 -15.53
CA MET A 484 0.96 17.37 -15.17
C MET A 484 1.49 18.75 -15.57
N GLU A 485 0.59 19.64 -16.01
CA GLU A 485 0.95 20.99 -16.43
C GLU A 485 1.35 21.87 -15.22
N GLN A 486 2.48 22.60 -15.37
CA GLN A 486 3.07 23.48 -14.35
C GLN A 486 2.14 24.60 -13.89
N SER A 487 1.23 25.08 -14.75
CA SER A 487 0.26 26.13 -14.43
C SER A 487 -0.67 25.72 -13.26
N PHE A 488 -0.92 24.42 -13.08
CA PHE A 488 -1.71 23.91 -11.96
C PHE A 488 -0.90 23.84 -10.66
N MET A 489 0.42 24.02 -10.65
CA MET A 489 1.28 23.82 -9.46
C MET A 489 1.22 24.95 -8.41
N GLY A 490 0.30 25.92 -8.55
CA GLY A 490 0.20 27.07 -7.65
C GLY A 490 -0.23 26.74 -6.20
N THR A 491 -1.02 25.68 -5.98
CA THR A 491 -1.62 25.39 -4.66
C THR A 491 -0.84 24.36 -3.84
N ALA A 492 -0.92 24.46 -2.50
CA ALA A 492 -0.26 23.52 -1.59
C ALA A 492 -0.74 22.06 -1.76
N ALA A 493 -2.04 21.88 -2.02
CA ALA A 493 -2.62 20.56 -2.29
C ALA A 493 -2.01 19.90 -3.53
N ILE A 494 -1.77 20.69 -4.59
CA ILE A 494 -1.18 20.19 -5.83
C ILE A 494 0.32 19.90 -5.67
N ARG A 495 1.05 20.67 -4.86
CA ARG A 495 2.45 20.34 -4.50
C ARG A 495 2.53 18.99 -3.77
N VAL A 496 1.63 18.74 -2.83
CA VAL A 496 1.53 17.44 -2.13
C VAL A 496 1.20 16.34 -3.14
N PHE A 497 0.25 16.56 -4.05
CA PHE A 497 -0.07 15.62 -5.13
C PHE A 497 1.14 15.31 -6.03
N CYS A 498 1.95 16.31 -6.36
CA CYS A 498 3.14 16.11 -7.18
C CYS A 498 4.19 15.25 -6.47
N GLN A 499 4.38 15.46 -5.16
CA GLN A 499 5.25 14.64 -4.35
C GLN A 499 4.69 13.22 -4.15
N LEU A 500 3.35 13.08 -4.11
CA LEU A 500 2.64 11.83 -3.90
C LEU A 500 2.84 10.83 -5.04
N PHE A 501 2.83 11.35 -6.26
CA PHE A 501 2.80 10.58 -7.50
C PHE A 501 4.07 10.73 -8.32
N ASP A 502 5.12 11.34 -7.73
CA ASP A 502 6.40 11.64 -8.38
C ASP A 502 6.17 12.24 -9.78
N THR A 503 5.27 13.23 -9.80
CA THR A 503 4.67 13.80 -11.00
C THR A 503 5.74 14.54 -11.79
N VAL A 504 5.82 14.28 -13.09
CA VAL A 504 6.69 14.99 -14.03
C VAL A 504 6.02 16.31 -14.41
N PRO A 505 6.53 17.46 -13.93
CA PRO A 505 5.94 18.75 -14.26
C PRO A 505 6.31 19.14 -15.69
N ILE A 506 5.31 19.42 -16.50
CA ILE A 506 5.50 19.85 -17.89
C ILE A 506 4.99 21.26 -18.09
N SER A 507 5.70 22.06 -18.86
CA SER A 507 5.23 23.38 -19.26
C SER A 507 4.70 23.31 -20.69
N SER A 508 3.45 23.70 -20.89
CA SER A 508 2.88 23.93 -22.22
C SER A 508 3.67 24.98 -23.01
N ALA A 509 4.32 25.92 -22.31
CA ALA A 509 5.22 26.92 -22.90
C ALA A 509 6.60 26.36 -23.31
N LYS A 510 7.00 25.18 -22.82
CA LYS A 510 8.26 24.51 -23.18
C LYS A 510 8.05 23.03 -23.56
N PRO A 511 7.37 22.75 -24.70
CA PRO A 511 7.02 21.38 -25.08
C PRO A 511 8.22 20.43 -25.24
N ARG A 512 9.37 20.93 -25.73
CA ARG A 512 10.58 20.12 -25.94
C ARG A 512 11.20 19.61 -24.62
N GLU A 513 11.16 20.43 -23.58
CA GLU A 513 11.70 20.07 -22.26
C GLU A 513 10.82 19.01 -21.58
N ALA A 514 9.50 19.17 -21.69
CA ALA A 514 8.51 18.20 -21.23
C ALA A 514 8.67 16.81 -21.86
N LEU A 515 8.88 16.77 -23.19
CA LEU A 515 9.16 15.52 -23.93
C LEU A 515 10.44 14.86 -23.42
N LYS A 516 11.51 15.65 -23.23
CA LYS A 516 12.81 15.14 -22.79
C LYS A 516 12.76 14.54 -21.39
N ILE A 517 12.18 15.25 -20.42
CA ILE A 517 12.07 14.76 -19.03
C ILE A 517 11.23 13.47 -18.97
N SER A 518 10.12 13.43 -19.70
CA SER A 518 9.28 12.22 -19.78
C SER A 518 10.03 11.04 -20.40
N ALA A 519 10.79 11.29 -21.48
CA ALA A 519 11.59 10.27 -22.15
C ALA A 519 12.76 9.76 -21.28
N GLU A 520 13.41 10.64 -20.51
CA GLU A 520 14.46 10.26 -19.57
C GLU A 520 13.92 9.38 -18.44
N ALA A 521 12.79 9.75 -17.83
CA ALA A 521 12.14 8.92 -16.81
C ALA A 521 11.75 7.54 -17.35
N LEU A 522 11.27 7.46 -18.60
CA LEU A 522 10.99 6.19 -19.27
C LEU A 522 12.27 5.37 -19.49
N LYS A 523 13.38 5.98 -19.91
CA LYS A 523 14.68 5.31 -20.08
C LYS A 523 15.25 4.79 -18.76
N GLU A 524 15.00 5.49 -17.66
CA GLU A 524 15.33 5.04 -16.30
C GLU A 524 14.49 3.85 -15.82
N GLY A 525 13.52 3.41 -16.61
CA GLY A 525 12.67 2.26 -16.28
C GLY A 525 11.42 2.61 -15.50
N HIS A 526 11.01 3.88 -15.44
CA HIS A 526 9.78 4.29 -14.77
C HIS A 526 8.54 4.10 -15.67
N VAL A 527 7.38 3.92 -15.04
CA VAL A 527 6.10 4.00 -15.74
C VAL A 527 5.68 5.47 -15.74
N VAL A 528 5.51 6.06 -16.91
CA VAL A 528 5.06 7.45 -17.06
C VAL A 528 3.66 7.45 -17.64
N CYS A 529 2.73 8.13 -17.00
CA CYS A 529 1.34 8.24 -17.40
C CYS A 529 1.07 9.61 -18.00
N ILE A 530 0.56 9.61 -19.23
CA ILE A 530 0.08 10.79 -19.93
C ILE A 530 -1.36 10.53 -20.34
N PHE A 531 -2.25 11.45 -19.99
CA PHE A 531 -3.62 11.44 -20.51
C PHE A 531 -3.59 12.00 -21.94
N PRO A 532 -3.76 11.17 -22.99
CA PRO A 532 -3.61 11.60 -24.37
C PRO A 532 -4.70 12.60 -24.80
N GLU A 533 -5.82 12.69 -24.08
CA GLU A 533 -6.91 13.67 -24.29
C GLU A 533 -6.51 15.10 -23.87
N GLY A 534 -5.55 15.24 -22.94
CA GLY A 534 -5.08 16.53 -22.41
C GLY A 534 -6.06 17.28 -21.50
N GLN A 535 -7.31 16.82 -21.37
CA GLN A 535 -8.35 17.43 -20.54
C GLN A 535 -9.26 16.38 -19.91
N LEU A 536 -9.91 16.76 -18.79
CA LEU A 536 -10.88 15.93 -18.09
C LEU A 536 -12.23 15.95 -18.83
N THR A 537 -12.79 14.78 -19.13
CA THR A 537 -14.08 14.67 -19.85
C THR A 537 -15.25 15.28 -19.06
N ARG A 538 -16.15 15.97 -19.76
CA ARG A 538 -17.44 16.47 -19.25
C ARG A 538 -18.65 15.65 -19.71
N THR A 539 -18.43 14.68 -20.60
CA THR A 539 -19.48 13.84 -21.21
C THR A 539 -19.34 12.36 -20.82
N GLY A 540 -18.18 11.92 -20.34
CA GLY A 540 -17.90 10.51 -20.07
C GLY A 540 -17.34 9.74 -21.27
N THR A 541 -17.27 10.39 -22.44
CA THR A 541 -16.76 9.84 -23.71
C THR A 541 -15.28 10.13 -23.91
N LEU A 542 -14.65 9.39 -24.84
CA LEU A 542 -13.26 9.64 -25.24
C LEU A 542 -13.18 10.87 -26.14
N HIS A 543 -12.28 11.78 -25.84
CA HIS A 543 -11.96 12.93 -26.67
C HIS A 543 -10.95 12.64 -27.79
N GLU A 544 -10.76 13.63 -28.66
CA GLU A 544 -9.65 13.66 -29.59
C GLU A 544 -8.31 13.48 -28.85
N LEU A 545 -7.50 12.54 -29.33
CA LEU A 545 -6.18 12.27 -28.78
C LEU A 545 -5.17 13.26 -29.35
N LYS A 546 -4.24 13.76 -28.52
CA LYS A 546 -3.14 14.63 -28.96
C LYS A 546 -1.88 13.80 -29.23
N ARG A 547 -1.19 14.08 -30.34
CA ARG A 547 -0.04 13.29 -30.87
C ARG A 547 1.25 13.36 -30.04
N GLY A 548 1.28 14.09 -28.92
CA GLY A 548 2.49 14.29 -28.13
C GLY A 548 3.13 12.99 -27.60
N PHE A 549 2.32 11.96 -27.34
CA PHE A 549 2.81 10.66 -26.89
C PHE A 549 3.64 9.91 -27.95
N GLU A 550 3.41 10.14 -29.25
CA GLU A 550 4.15 9.47 -30.34
C GLU A 550 5.65 9.81 -30.27
N LEU A 551 5.97 11.09 -30.05
CA LEU A 551 7.34 11.58 -29.94
C LEU A 551 8.04 11.05 -28.67
N ILE A 552 7.32 11.02 -27.54
CA ILE A 552 7.86 10.51 -26.27
C ILE A 552 8.23 9.05 -26.40
N ALA A 553 7.32 8.23 -26.94
CA ALA A 553 7.54 6.80 -27.11
C ALA A 553 8.75 6.52 -28.02
N ARG A 554 8.83 7.20 -29.17
CA ARG A 554 9.96 7.05 -30.11
C ARG A 554 11.30 7.50 -29.51
N GLN A 555 11.32 8.62 -28.80
CA GLN A 555 12.55 9.14 -28.17
C GLN A 555 13.02 8.30 -26.98
N ALA A 556 12.08 7.77 -26.20
CA ALA A 556 12.36 6.90 -25.06
C ALA A 556 12.76 5.48 -25.50
N GLY A 557 12.25 5.01 -26.64
CA GLY A 557 12.42 3.63 -27.09
C GLY A 557 11.61 2.63 -26.24
N CYS A 558 10.53 3.07 -25.60
CA CYS A 558 9.72 2.26 -24.69
C CYS A 558 8.33 1.94 -25.25
N PRO A 559 7.72 0.81 -24.86
CA PRO A 559 6.36 0.48 -25.26
C PRO A 559 5.31 1.45 -24.68
N MET A 560 4.25 1.69 -25.46
CA MET A 560 3.06 2.39 -24.99
C MET A 560 2.03 1.37 -24.51
N LEU A 561 1.34 1.65 -23.41
CA LEU A 561 0.28 0.80 -22.86
C LEU A 561 -1.04 1.57 -22.77
N PRO A 562 -1.86 1.54 -23.85
CA PRO A 562 -3.21 2.09 -23.83
C PRO A 562 -4.07 1.40 -22.76
N THR A 563 -4.73 2.22 -21.95
CA THR A 563 -5.42 1.81 -20.72
C THR A 563 -6.80 2.45 -20.67
N TRP A 564 -7.76 1.81 -20.00
CA TRP A 564 -9.10 2.36 -19.83
C TRP A 564 -9.61 2.19 -18.42
N THR A 565 -10.08 3.27 -17.80
CA THR A 565 -10.71 3.28 -16.49
C THR A 565 -12.24 3.24 -16.66
N ASP A 566 -12.82 2.05 -16.56
CA ASP A 566 -14.26 1.85 -16.62
C ASP A 566 -14.94 2.01 -15.25
N GLY A 567 -16.19 2.47 -15.27
CA GLY A 567 -17.01 2.67 -14.08
C GLY A 567 -16.74 3.99 -13.36
N ALA A 568 -15.61 4.67 -13.62
CA ALA A 568 -15.26 5.94 -12.97
C ALA A 568 -16.29 7.07 -13.19
N TRP A 569 -17.01 7.07 -14.33
CA TRP A 569 -18.11 8.00 -14.60
C TRP A 569 -19.36 7.63 -13.80
N GLY A 570 -19.68 8.44 -12.79
CA GLY A 570 -20.64 8.07 -11.75
C GLY A 570 -20.11 8.15 -10.34
N SER A 571 -18.79 8.22 -10.20
CA SER A 571 -18.13 8.46 -8.92
C SER A 571 -18.34 9.89 -8.46
N ILE A 572 -18.13 10.15 -7.16
CA ILE A 572 -18.18 11.50 -6.58
C ILE A 572 -17.13 12.45 -7.18
N PHE A 573 -16.09 11.90 -7.83
CA PHE A 573 -14.96 12.62 -8.43
C PHE A 573 -15.12 12.92 -9.93
N SER A 574 -16.14 12.34 -10.58
CA SER A 574 -16.48 12.61 -11.99
C SER A 574 -17.30 13.90 -12.13
N PHE A 575 -17.50 14.40 -13.37
CA PHE A 575 -18.41 15.51 -13.64
C PHE A 575 -19.89 15.09 -13.80
N GLU A 576 -20.22 13.81 -13.58
CA GLU A 576 -21.60 13.31 -13.64
C GLU A 576 -22.55 14.23 -12.83
N GLY A 577 -23.67 14.65 -13.43
CA GLY A 577 -24.66 15.52 -12.79
C GLY A 577 -24.25 17.00 -12.73
N ASN A 578 -23.32 17.43 -13.59
CA ASN A 578 -22.81 18.81 -13.71
C ASN A 578 -22.12 19.34 -12.45
N ARG A 579 -21.64 18.45 -11.59
CA ARG A 579 -21.02 18.80 -10.29
C ARG A 579 -19.85 17.87 -9.98
N PHE A 580 -18.77 18.43 -9.46
CA PHE A 580 -17.69 17.68 -8.83
C PHE A 580 -17.83 17.71 -7.31
N PHE A 581 -17.46 16.63 -6.62
CA PHE A 581 -17.29 16.52 -5.16
C PHE A 581 -18.55 16.69 -4.28
N THR A 582 -19.59 17.37 -4.72
CA THR A 582 -20.83 17.61 -3.94
C THR A 582 -21.84 16.46 -4.04
N LYS A 583 -21.43 15.34 -4.64
CA LYS A 583 -22.25 14.14 -4.79
C LYS A 583 -22.07 13.21 -3.61
N PHE A 584 -23.19 12.65 -3.14
CA PHE A 584 -23.13 11.53 -2.21
C PHE A 584 -22.83 10.23 -2.96
N PRO A 585 -22.00 9.34 -2.38
CA PRO A 585 -21.70 8.05 -2.99
C PRO A 585 -22.99 7.20 -3.07
N LYS A 586 -23.43 6.90 -4.30
CA LYS A 586 -24.68 6.17 -4.57
C LYS A 586 -24.66 4.71 -4.10
N ARG A 587 -23.47 4.12 -3.95
CA ARG A 587 -23.24 2.76 -3.46
C ARG A 587 -21.95 2.71 -2.64
N LEU A 588 -21.97 2.01 -1.52
CA LEU A 588 -20.75 1.65 -0.78
C LEU A 588 -19.98 0.60 -1.59
N ARG A 589 -18.65 0.75 -1.73
CA ARG A 589 -17.79 -0.07 -2.61
C ARG A 589 -18.14 0.04 -4.10
N TYR A 590 -18.17 1.27 -4.58
CA TYR A 590 -18.40 1.58 -6.00
C TYR A 590 -17.36 0.88 -6.89
N GLY A 591 -17.82 0.18 -7.93
CA GLY A 591 -16.96 -0.66 -8.76
C GLY A 591 -16.23 0.13 -9.85
N ILE A 592 -14.90 0.04 -9.86
CA ILE A 592 -14.05 0.61 -10.92
C ILE A 592 -13.22 -0.53 -11.51
N THR A 593 -13.10 -0.57 -12.82
CA THR A 593 -12.30 -1.57 -13.51
C THR A 593 -11.29 -0.88 -14.41
N VAL A 594 -10.00 -1.21 -14.27
CA VAL A 594 -8.95 -0.71 -15.15
C VAL A 594 -8.54 -1.82 -16.12
N GLY A 595 -8.72 -1.59 -17.42
CA GLY A 595 -8.32 -2.49 -18.49
C GLY A 595 -6.97 -2.09 -19.08
N PHE A 596 -6.08 -3.06 -19.25
CA PHE A 596 -4.79 -2.90 -19.92
C PHE A 596 -4.81 -3.64 -21.26
N SER A 597 -4.65 -2.91 -22.37
CA SER A 597 -4.54 -3.50 -23.71
C SER A 597 -3.19 -4.16 -23.94
N LYS A 598 -2.96 -4.71 -25.15
CA LYS A 598 -1.62 -5.15 -25.54
C LYS A 598 -0.69 -3.94 -25.73
N PRO A 599 0.58 -4.02 -25.29
CA PRO A 599 1.53 -2.93 -25.46
C PRO A 599 1.82 -2.69 -26.95
N ILE A 600 1.93 -1.42 -27.34
CA ILE A 600 2.32 -0.99 -28.69
C ILE A 600 3.83 -0.71 -28.70
N PRO A 601 4.62 -1.32 -29.60
CA PRO A 601 6.02 -0.98 -29.77
C PRO A 601 6.22 0.49 -30.20
N PRO A 602 7.32 1.15 -29.79
CA PRO A 602 7.54 2.56 -30.10
C PRO A 602 7.64 2.85 -31.62
N ALA A 603 8.05 1.86 -32.42
CA ALA A 603 8.12 1.97 -33.89
C ALA A 603 6.73 2.10 -34.55
N GLU A 604 5.71 1.53 -33.91
CA GLU A 604 4.32 1.54 -34.37
C GLU A 604 3.51 2.65 -33.69
N ALA A 605 4.18 3.67 -33.12
CA ALA A 605 3.49 4.75 -32.45
C ALA A 605 2.68 5.59 -33.44
N ASP A 606 1.37 5.36 -33.41
CA ASP A 606 0.35 5.97 -34.26
C ASP A 606 -0.95 6.23 -33.46
N ILE A 607 -1.61 7.34 -33.76
CA ILE A 607 -2.80 7.81 -33.04
C ILE A 607 -4.01 6.90 -33.21
N ASP A 608 -4.22 6.35 -34.41
CA ASP A 608 -5.36 5.51 -34.71
C ASP A 608 -5.19 4.14 -34.06
N LEU A 609 -3.97 3.60 -34.08
CA LEU A 609 -3.63 2.38 -33.36
C LEU A 609 -3.80 2.54 -31.84
N VAL A 610 -3.34 3.65 -31.26
CA VAL A 610 -3.54 3.94 -29.82
C VAL A 610 -5.04 4.01 -29.50
N ARG A 611 -5.83 4.72 -30.30
CA ARG A 611 -7.29 4.80 -30.13
C ARG A 611 -7.92 3.41 -30.18
N HIS A 612 -7.54 2.58 -31.15
CA HIS A 612 -8.02 1.20 -31.26
C HIS A 612 -7.69 0.37 -30.01
N ARG A 613 -6.45 0.42 -29.52
CA ARG A 613 -6.04 -0.26 -28.30
C ARG A 613 -6.72 0.27 -27.04
N MET A 614 -7.02 1.58 -26.96
CA MET A 614 -7.85 2.13 -25.88
C MET A 614 -9.26 1.52 -25.90
N MET A 615 -9.83 1.28 -27.07
CA MET A 615 -11.13 0.60 -27.18
C MET A 615 -11.07 -0.87 -26.78
N GLU A 616 -10.00 -1.58 -27.14
CA GLU A 616 -9.76 -2.94 -26.64
C GLU A 616 -9.68 -2.96 -25.11
N ALA A 617 -8.94 -2.02 -24.50
CA ALA A 617 -8.86 -1.88 -23.05
C ALA A 617 -10.23 -1.58 -22.42
N SER A 618 -11.04 -0.73 -23.06
CA SER A 618 -12.42 -0.43 -22.64
C SER A 618 -13.28 -1.69 -22.64
N ALA A 619 -13.22 -2.49 -23.71
CA ALA A 619 -13.96 -3.74 -23.82
C ALA A 619 -13.54 -4.76 -22.74
N LEU A 620 -12.24 -4.90 -22.47
CA LEU A 620 -11.73 -5.76 -21.39
C LEU A 620 -12.25 -5.32 -20.01
N ALA A 621 -12.22 -4.01 -19.74
CA ALA A 621 -12.67 -3.45 -18.47
C ALA A 621 -14.19 -3.64 -18.27
N LEU A 622 -14.97 -3.42 -19.34
CA LEU A 622 -16.42 -3.63 -19.33
C LEU A 622 -16.77 -5.10 -19.08
N ASP A 623 -16.06 -6.04 -19.72
CA ASP A 623 -16.29 -7.48 -19.57
C ASP A 623 -16.11 -7.95 -18.12
N VAL A 624 -15.09 -7.45 -17.42
CA VAL A 624 -14.86 -7.74 -16.00
C VAL A 624 -15.89 -7.07 -15.07
N ARG A 625 -16.45 -5.91 -15.48
CA ARG A 625 -17.50 -5.22 -14.70
C ARG A 625 -18.84 -5.94 -14.78
N VAL A 626 -19.22 -6.35 -15.98
CA VAL A 626 -20.51 -7.01 -16.26
C VAL A 626 -20.45 -8.51 -15.96
N GLY A 627 -19.26 -9.11 -16.05
CA GLY A 627 -19.03 -10.54 -15.97
C GLY A 627 -19.54 -11.19 -17.25
N MET A 628 -18.64 -11.45 -18.21
CA MET A 628 -18.83 -12.15 -19.48
C MET A 628 -20.28 -12.20 -19.97
N PHE A 629 -20.60 -11.43 -21.02
CA PHE A 629 -21.91 -11.41 -21.67
C PHE A 629 -22.41 -12.81 -22.08
N ARG A 630 -22.97 -13.58 -21.15
CA ARG A 630 -23.53 -14.90 -21.41
C ARG A 630 -24.96 -14.74 -21.94
N GLY A 631 -25.24 -15.42 -23.06
CA GLY A 631 -26.55 -15.46 -23.70
C GLY A 631 -26.70 -14.54 -24.91
N THR A 632 -27.85 -14.64 -25.58
CA THR A 632 -28.18 -14.02 -26.88
C THR A 632 -28.42 -12.49 -26.84
N ARG A 633 -28.33 -11.82 -25.68
CA ARG A 633 -28.66 -10.38 -25.51
C ARG A 633 -27.47 -9.49 -25.13
N ARG A 634 -26.27 -9.83 -25.64
CA ARG A 634 -25.00 -9.12 -25.35
C ARG A 634 -25.04 -7.63 -25.72
N ALA A 635 -25.42 -7.32 -26.96
CA ALA A 635 -25.49 -5.97 -27.49
C ALA A 635 -26.39 -5.04 -26.66
N ALA A 636 -27.61 -5.51 -26.37
CA ALA A 636 -28.57 -4.82 -25.51
C ALA A 636 -27.97 -4.43 -24.14
N ARG A 637 -27.30 -5.37 -23.46
CA ARG A 637 -26.65 -5.08 -22.16
C ARG A 637 -25.56 -4.04 -22.27
N ALA A 638 -24.74 -4.11 -23.31
CA ALA A 638 -23.68 -3.13 -23.56
C ALA A 638 -24.26 -1.73 -23.81
N ASN A 639 -25.29 -1.60 -24.66
CA ASN A 639 -25.94 -0.31 -24.94
C ASN A 639 -26.54 0.33 -23.68
N GLY A 640 -27.25 -0.45 -22.86
CA GLY A 640 -27.82 0.05 -21.61
C GLY A 640 -26.77 0.57 -20.64
N LEU A 641 -25.58 -0.04 -20.62
CA LEU A 641 -24.44 0.44 -19.83
C LEU A 641 -23.80 1.70 -20.43
N GLN A 642 -23.70 1.80 -21.75
CA GLN A 642 -23.13 2.94 -22.46
C GLN A 642 -23.99 4.20 -22.33
N LEU A 643 -25.31 4.08 -22.50
CA LEU A 643 -26.27 5.15 -22.25
C LEU A 643 -26.12 5.74 -20.85
N ALA A 644 -25.91 4.86 -19.87
CA ALA A 644 -25.79 5.26 -18.49
C ALA A 644 -24.40 5.77 -18.10
N GLN A 645 -23.36 5.47 -18.89
CA GLN A 645 -22.02 6.03 -18.76
C GLN A 645 -21.96 7.47 -19.27
N VAL A 646 -22.90 7.96 -20.07
CA VAL A 646 -22.90 9.36 -20.54
C VAL A 646 -24.01 10.20 -19.93
N ASN A 647 -24.75 9.68 -18.96
CA ASN A 647 -25.87 10.38 -18.30
C ASN A 647 -27.00 10.78 -19.26
N ALA A 648 -27.21 10.03 -20.35
CA ALA A 648 -28.32 10.20 -21.29
C ALA A 648 -29.65 10.42 -20.57
N LEU A 649 -29.92 9.55 -19.60
CA LEU A 649 -31.16 9.53 -18.86
C LEU A 649 -30.87 9.76 -17.37
N PRO A 650 -31.76 10.47 -16.64
CA PRO A 650 -31.59 10.73 -15.22
C PRO A 650 -31.58 9.42 -14.44
N ARG A 651 -30.48 9.14 -13.72
CA ARG A 651 -30.38 7.96 -12.85
C ARG A 651 -31.39 8.08 -11.70
N GLY A 652 -32.35 7.17 -11.64
CA GLY A 652 -33.43 7.23 -10.64
C GLY A 652 -34.57 8.19 -10.98
N GLY A 653 -34.55 8.83 -12.15
CA GLY A 653 -35.63 9.69 -12.64
C GLY A 653 -36.61 8.93 -13.55
N ASP A 654 -37.76 9.56 -13.79
CA ASP A 654 -38.73 9.10 -14.78
C ASP A 654 -38.24 9.45 -16.19
N PHE A 655 -38.46 8.54 -17.13
CA PHE A 655 -38.31 8.84 -18.56
C PHE A 655 -39.54 8.38 -19.33
N GLY A 656 -39.94 9.18 -20.32
CA GLY A 656 -41.11 8.94 -21.13
C GLY A 656 -40.77 8.20 -22.42
N VAL A 657 -41.59 7.21 -22.77
CA VAL A 657 -41.58 6.55 -24.08
C VAL A 657 -43.02 6.50 -24.58
N LEU A 658 -43.22 6.86 -25.86
CA LEU A 658 -44.53 6.84 -26.49
C LEU A 658 -44.90 5.42 -26.97
N GLU A 659 -46.16 5.04 -26.79
CA GLU A 659 -46.70 3.79 -27.35
C GLU A 659 -46.69 3.83 -28.89
N GLY A 660 -46.14 2.80 -29.54
CA GLY A 660 -46.10 2.69 -31.01
C GLY A 660 -44.92 3.39 -31.68
N ASP A 661 -44.16 4.20 -30.95
CA ASP A 661 -42.77 4.44 -31.31
C ASP A 661 -42.02 3.11 -31.25
N PRO A 662 -40.96 2.89 -32.06
CA PRO A 662 -40.24 1.65 -31.97
C PRO A 662 -39.75 1.52 -30.52
N LEU A 663 -40.18 0.48 -29.79
CA LEU A 663 -39.33 -0.41 -28.98
C LEU A 663 -40.10 -1.44 -28.13
N PRO A 664 -40.08 -2.73 -28.54
CA PRO A 664 -39.40 -3.76 -27.73
C PRO A 664 -38.37 -4.62 -28.51
N GLY A 665 -38.28 -4.48 -29.84
CA GLY A 665 -37.43 -5.34 -30.69
C GLY A 665 -36.03 -4.81 -30.98
N SER A 666 -35.83 -3.49 -31.09
CA SER A 666 -34.59 -2.89 -31.60
C SER A 666 -33.57 -2.49 -30.52
N LEU A 667 -33.95 -2.10 -29.31
CA LEU A 667 -33.05 -1.75 -28.19
C LEU A 667 -33.52 -2.42 -26.89
N PRO A 668 -33.55 -3.77 -26.82
CA PRO A 668 -33.91 -4.51 -25.59
C PRO A 668 -33.03 -4.17 -24.36
N GLY A 669 -31.97 -3.38 -24.54
CA GLY A 669 -31.07 -2.89 -23.50
C GLY A 669 -31.68 -1.87 -22.53
N LEU A 670 -32.80 -1.23 -22.90
CA LEU A 670 -33.48 -0.27 -22.04
C LEU A 670 -34.04 -0.90 -20.75
N VAL A 671 -34.49 -2.15 -20.80
CA VAL A 671 -34.90 -2.90 -19.59
C VAL A 671 -33.72 -3.13 -18.64
N GLU A 672 -32.53 -3.43 -19.17
CA GLU A 672 -31.34 -3.60 -18.34
C GLU A 672 -30.80 -2.26 -17.83
N PHE A 673 -30.97 -1.17 -18.60
CA PHE A 673 -30.73 0.19 -18.11
C PHE A 673 -31.59 0.49 -16.87
N GLN A 674 -32.89 0.20 -16.91
CA GLN A 674 -33.80 0.36 -15.76
C GLN A 674 -33.28 -0.41 -14.54
N ARG A 675 -32.89 -1.68 -14.72
CA ARG A 675 -32.35 -2.50 -13.62
C ARG A 675 -31.04 -1.97 -13.06
N LEU A 676 -30.10 -1.60 -13.93
CA LEU A 676 -28.76 -1.16 -13.53
C LEU A 676 -28.78 0.21 -12.85
N TYR A 677 -29.65 1.12 -13.32
CA TYR A 677 -29.65 2.55 -12.97
C TYR A 677 -30.92 3.03 -12.26
N ARG A 678 -31.85 2.12 -11.92
CA ARG A 678 -33.09 2.37 -11.17
C ARG A 678 -34.01 3.41 -11.84
N ALA A 679 -33.97 3.50 -13.16
CA ALA A 679 -34.87 4.39 -13.89
C ALA A 679 -36.27 3.77 -14.03
N ILE A 680 -37.32 4.59 -13.92
CA ILE A 680 -38.71 4.15 -14.00
C ILE A 680 -39.25 4.60 -15.37
N PRO A 681 -39.56 3.68 -16.30
CA PRO A 681 -40.24 4.05 -17.53
C PRO A 681 -41.66 4.48 -17.19
N ARG A 682 -42.13 5.57 -17.80
CA ARG A 682 -43.56 5.90 -17.84
C ARG A 682 -44.04 5.74 -19.28
N GLU A 683 -44.80 4.68 -19.54
CA GLU A 683 -45.61 4.60 -20.75
C GLU A 683 -46.69 5.68 -20.66
N SER A 684 -46.67 6.65 -21.57
CA SER A 684 -47.66 7.72 -21.61
C SER A 684 -48.34 7.73 -22.97
N PHE A 685 -49.67 7.80 -22.95
CA PHE A 685 -50.51 7.86 -24.15
C PHE A 685 -50.53 9.28 -24.78
N ALA A 686 -50.00 10.27 -24.07
CA ALA A 686 -49.85 11.64 -24.56
C ALA A 686 -48.48 12.21 -24.12
N ALA A 687 -47.77 12.86 -25.04
CA ALA A 687 -46.64 13.73 -24.70
C ALA A 687 -47.19 14.99 -24.00
N ASP A 688 -47.62 14.83 -22.74
CA ASP A 688 -48.03 15.95 -21.91
C ASP A 688 -46.76 16.74 -21.56
N ALA A 689 -46.50 17.78 -22.34
CA ALA A 689 -45.28 18.58 -22.33
C ALA A 689 -45.07 19.40 -21.04
N SER A 690 -45.88 19.13 -20.01
CA SER A 690 -45.98 19.85 -18.74
C SER A 690 -45.10 19.27 -17.61
N SER A 691 -44.17 18.36 -17.92
CA SER A 691 -43.34 17.69 -16.92
C SER A 691 -41.85 17.69 -17.29
N ASP A 692 -40.97 17.80 -16.29
CA ASP A 692 -39.48 17.68 -16.38
C ASP A 692 -39.01 16.26 -16.79
N ILE A 693 -39.73 15.60 -17.71
CA ILE A 693 -39.47 14.22 -18.13
C ILE A 693 -38.52 14.22 -19.32
N HIS A 694 -37.49 13.38 -19.25
CA HIS A 694 -36.62 13.10 -20.39
C HIS A 694 -37.31 12.08 -21.30
N TRP A 695 -37.44 12.41 -22.57
CA TRP A 695 -38.12 11.56 -23.55
C TRP A 695 -37.15 10.80 -24.43
N LEU A 696 -37.46 9.53 -24.68
CA LEU A 696 -36.72 8.68 -25.59
C LEU A 696 -37.69 8.09 -26.62
N GLY A 697 -37.43 8.32 -27.90
CA GLY A 697 -38.31 7.85 -28.97
C GLY A 697 -37.77 8.08 -30.37
N GLY A 698 -38.57 7.73 -31.37
CA GLY A 698 -38.27 7.79 -32.80
C GLY A 698 -39.26 8.69 -33.54
N ASP A 699 -39.68 8.26 -34.72
CA ASP A 699 -40.54 9.06 -35.61
C ASP A 699 -41.92 9.37 -35.04
N ALA A 700 -42.51 8.45 -34.27
CA ALA A 700 -43.86 8.65 -33.73
C ALA A 700 -43.85 9.72 -32.64
N LEU A 701 -42.94 9.65 -31.67
CA LEU A 701 -42.77 10.68 -30.66
C LEU A 701 -42.35 12.00 -31.30
N ARG A 702 -41.40 11.98 -32.26
CA ARG A 702 -41.00 13.20 -32.97
C ARG A 702 -42.20 13.90 -33.61
N SER A 703 -43.03 13.18 -34.37
CA SER A 703 -44.22 13.76 -34.98
C SER A 703 -45.28 14.19 -33.96
N GLN A 704 -45.34 13.58 -32.78
CA GLN A 704 -46.21 14.04 -31.71
C GLN A 704 -45.69 15.34 -31.07
N ILE A 705 -44.38 15.46 -30.85
CA ILE A 705 -43.74 16.70 -30.36
C ILE A 705 -43.90 17.83 -31.38
N GLU A 706 -43.81 17.55 -32.69
CA GLU A 706 -44.06 18.54 -33.74
C GLU A 706 -45.53 19.03 -33.74
N LYS A 707 -46.49 18.18 -33.36
CA LYS A 707 -47.93 18.49 -33.31
C LYS A 707 -48.40 19.02 -31.95
N SER A 708 -47.59 18.91 -30.89
CA SER A 708 -47.99 19.30 -29.54
C SER A 708 -47.95 20.81 -29.33
N ILE A 709 -48.73 21.30 -28.37
CA ILE A 709 -48.77 22.73 -28.03
C ILE A 709 -47.45 23.13 -27.32
N PRO A 710 -46.87 24.31 -27.59
CA PRO A 710 -45.74 24.89 -26.84
C PRO A 710 -45.95 24.89 -25.32
N SER A 711 -44.95 24.39 -24.59
CA SER A 711 -44.93 24.36 -23.12
C SER A 711 -43.95 25.39 -22.54
N PRO A 712 -44.25 25.98 -21.37
CA PRO A 712 -43.29 26.84 -20.66
C PRO A 712 -42.10 26.08 -20.05
N THR A 713 -42.16 24.75 -19.92
CA THR A 713 -41.07 23.91 -19.40
C THR A 713 -40.25 23.31 -20.53
N THR A 714 -38.91 23.33 -20.39
CA THR A 714 -38.00 22.79 -21.41
C THR A 714 -37.89 21.27 -21.30
N GLY A 715 -38.40 20.53 -22.29
CA GLY A 715 -38.23 19.08 -22.39
C GLY A 715 -36.90 18.68 -23.03
N VAL A 716 -36.43 17.45 -22.78
CA VAL A 716 -35.27 16.86 -23.49
C VAL A 716 -35.74 15.66 -24.30
N PHE A 717 -35.44 15.64 -25.60
CA PHE A 717 -35.83 14.57 -26.50
C PHE A 717 -34.61 13.88 -27.12
N PHE A 718 -34.41 12.61 -26.76
CA PHE A 718 -33.42 11.72 -27.37
C PHE A 718 -34.02 11.04 -28.60
N ASP A 719 -33.60 11.52 -29.77
CA ASP A 719 -34.22 11.23 -31.05
C ASP A 719 -33.48 10.10 -31.79
N PHE A 720 -34.14 8.94 -31.90
CA PHE A 720 -33.70 7.75 -32.64
C PHE A 720 -34.40 7.62 -34.01
N SER A 721 -35.10 8.67 -34.47
CA SER A 721 -35.82 8.66 -35.75
C SER A 721 -34.88 8.66 -36.96
N HIS A 722 -35.40 8.30 -38.14
CA HIS A 722 -34.64 8.45 -39.40
C HIS A 722 -34.32 9.91 -39.75
N ARG A 723 -34.99 10.87 -39.08
CA ARG A 723 -34.81 12.31 -39.23
C ARG A 723 -33.98 12.92 -38.10
N ALA A 724 -33.29 12.12 -37.28
CA ALA A 724 -32.57 12.63 -36.11
C ALA A 724 -31.60 13.78 -36.45
N THR A 725 -30.94 13.78 -37.61
CA THR A 725 -30.04 14.88 -38.00
C THR A 725 -30.74 16.17 -38.44
N GLN A 726 -32.06 16.13 -38.69
CA GLN A 726 -32.86 17.31 -39.00
C GLN A 726 -33.19 18.06 -37.69
N PRO A 727 -32.87 19.35 -37.58
CA PRO A 727 -33.19 20.14 -36.39
C PRO A 727 -34.68 20.08 -36.05
N LEU A 728 -35.00 19.99 -34.76
CA LEU A 728 -36.35 20.25 -34.26
C LEU A 728 -36.42 21.73 -33.86
N ASP A 729 -37.00 22.57 -34.72
CA ASP A 729 -37.10 24.02 -34.52
C ASP A 729 -38.17 24.38 -33.46
N ARG A 730 -37.89 24.05 -32.20
CA ARG A 730 -38.71 24.38 -31.04
C ARG A 730 -37.87 24.87 -29.87
N SER A 731 -38.24 26.02 -29.30
CA SER A 731 -37.51 26.63 -28.19
C SER A 731 -37.73 25.95 -26.83
N ASP A 732 -38.82 25.20 -26.69
CA ASP A 732 -39.19 24.48 -25.47
C ASP A 732 -38.70 23.02 -25.44
N TRP A 733 -37.92 22.60 -26.44
CA TRP A 733 -37.32 21.27 -26.50
C TRP A 733 -35.82 21.32 -26.78
N ILE A 734 -35.06 20.51 -26.03
CA ILE A 734 -33.66 20.21 -26.32
C ILE A 734 -33.62 18.94 -27.17
N HIS A 735 -33.40 19.13 -28.47
CA HIS A 735 -33.24 18.03 -29.43
C HIS A 735 -31.85 17.38 -29.30
N CYS A 736 -31.84 16.08 -29.01
CA CYS A 736 -30.64 15.27 -28.81
C CYS A 736 -30.65 14.08 -29.80
N PRO A 737 -30.08 14.22 -31.00
CA PRO A 737 -30.03 13.13 -31.97
C PRO A 737 -29.18 11.94 -31.49
N CYS A 738 -29.61 10.73 -31.87
CA CYS A 738 -29.00 9.46 -31.48
C CYS A 738 -28.80 8.55 -32.70
N LEU A 739 -27.65 7.88 -32.79
CA LEU A 739 -27.36 6.89 -33.84
C LEU A 739 -27.40 5.48 -33.27
N ALA A 740 -28.36 4.68 -33.73
CA ALA A 740 -28.45 3.25 -33.46
C ALA A 740 -28.35 2.43 -34.75
N ILE A 741 -27.47 1.43 -34.78
CA ILE A 741 -27.25 0.54 -35.93
C ILE A 741 -27.48 -0.90 -35.45
N ASP A 742 -28.38 -1.64 -36.10
CA ASP A 742 -28.77 -3.01 -35.70
C ASP A 742 -29.13 -3.13 -34.21
N GLY A 743 -29.73 -2.08 -33.66
CA GLY A 743 -30.08 -2.05 -32.25
C GLY A 743 -28.92 -1.83 -31.30
N VAL A 744 -27.80 -1.30 -31.79
CA VAL A 744 -26.62 -0.91 -31.02
C VAL A 744 -26.44 0.59 -31.09
N ILE A 745 -26.36 1.27 -29.94
CA ILE A 745 -26.22 2.73 -29.89
C ILE A 745 -24.74 3.05 -29.99
N VAL A 746 -24.36 3.71 -31.08
CA VAL A 746 -22.95 3.99 -31.39
C VAL A 746 -22.57 5.41 -31.00
N ALA A 747 -23.47 6.38 -31.22
CA ALA A 747 -23.26 7.79 -30.91
C ALA A 747 -24.54 8.45 -30.42
N MET A 748 -24.41 9.49 -29.60
CA MET A 748 -25.56 10.24 -29.09
C MET A 748 -25.17 11.65 -28.66
N SER A 749 -26.04 12.62 -28.94
CA SER A 749 -25.91 13.99 -28.46
C SER A 749 -26.37 14.13 -27.02
N MET A 750 -25.69 14.98 -26.26
CA MET A 750 -26.02 15.28 -24.87
C MET A 750 -26.40 16.75 -24.73
N PRO A 751 -27.34 17.11 -23.84
CA PRO A 751 -27.57 18.50 -23.48
C PRO A 751 -26.27 19.15 -23.02
N ASP A 752 -26.03 20.39 -23.44
CA ASP A 752 -24.87 21.13 -22.99
C ASP A 752 -24.91 21.31 -21.46
N PRO A 753 -23.75 21.22 -20.77
CA PRO A 753 -23.71 21.47 -19.34
C PRO A 753 -24.17 22.90 -19.05
N PRO A 754 -25.01 23.13 -18.03
CA PRO A 754 -25.70 24.39 -17.78
C PRO A 754 -24.79 25.55 -17.32
N THR A 755 -23.47 25.44 -17.40
CA THR A 755 -22.55 26.55 -17.10
C THR A 755 -21.15 26.34 -17.66
N PRO A 756 -20.66 27.20 -18.59
CA PRO A 756 -19.23 27.39 -18.79
C PRO A 756 -18.66 28.11 -17.55
N ARG A 757 -17.49 27.69 -17.04
CA ARG A 757 -16.72 28.55 -16.11
C ARG A 757 -16.25 29.76 -16.90
N GLU A 758 -16.27 30.96 -16.30
CA GLU A 758 -15.72 32.18 -16.91
C GLU A 758 -14.32 31.89 -17.49
N GLY A 759 -14.15 32.21 -18.78
CA GLY A 759 -12.89 32.04 -19.51
C GLY A 759 -12.61 30.62 -20.06
N SER A 760 -13.45 29.62 -19.79
CA SER A 760 -13.33 28.29 -20.42
C SER A 760 -14.23 28.17 -21.64
N LYS A 761 -13.69 27.70 -22.78
CA LYS A 761 -14.53 27.28 -23.91
C LYS A 761 -15.47 26.17 -23.41
N PRO A 762 -16.80 26.26 -23.64
CA PRO A 762 -17.69 25.19 -23.26
C PRO A 762 -17.30 23.90 -23.98
N GLN A 763 -17.21 22.80 -23.25
CA GLN A 763 -17.16 21.49 -23.87
C GLN A 763 -18.56 21.19 -24.41
N VAL A 764 -18.65 21.09 -25.73
CA VAL A 764 -19.91 20.95 -26.45
C VAL A 764 -20.45 19.52 -26.25
N GLY A 765 -21.67 19.40 -25.74
CA GLY A 765 -22.36 18.11 -25.58
C GLY A 765 -23.11 17.68 -26.84
N ARG A 766 -23.43 18.64 -27.72
CA ARG A 766 -24.20 18.46 -28.95
C ARG A 766 -23.69 19.37 -30.07
N LYS A 767 -23.54 18.86 -31.28
CA LYS A 767 -23.16 19.66 -32.45
C LYS A 767 -24.30 19.63 -33.47
N ALA A 768 -24.66 20.81 -33.99
CA ALA A 768 -25.71 20.92 -34.99
C ALA A 768 -25.40 20.02 -36.20
N GLY A 769 -26.40 19.28 -36.69
CA GLY A 769 -26.25 18.36 -37.82
C GLY A 769 -25.45 17.08 -37.54
N SER A 770 -25.13 16.79 -36.28
CA SER A 770 -24.44 15.54 -35.89
C SER A 770 -25.38 14.58 -35.16
N PHE A 771 -25.04 13.29 -35.11
CA PHE A 771 -25.67 12.33 -34.19
C PHE A 771 -25.10 12.41 -32.76
N GLY A 772 -24.14 13.29 -32.51
CA GLY A 772 -23.40 13.37 -31.25
C GLY A 772 -22.05 12.66 -31.30
N ILE A 773 -21.47 12.43 -30.12
CA ILE A 773 -20.14 11.85 -29.96
C ILE A 773 -20.26 10.33 -29.78
N LEU A 774 -19.24 9.59 -30.21
CA LEU A 774 -19.14 8.15 -29.96
C LEU A 774 -19.31 7.83 -28.46
N LEU A 775 -20.16 6.86 -28.17
CA LEU A 775 -20.34 6.38 -26.80
C LEU A 775 -19.06 5.67 -26.30
N PRO A 776 -18.84 5.62 -24.97
CA PRO A 776 -17.64 5.02 -24.41
C PRO A 776 -17.48 3.57 -24.88
N GLY A 777 -16.30 3.25 -25.42
CA GLY A 777 -15.99 1.95 -25.98
C GLY A 777 -16.27 1.77 -27.48
N PHE A 778 -16.78 2.77 -28.20
CA PHE A 778 -16.81 2.74 -29.66
C PHE A 778 -15.66 3.53 -30.29
N ALA A 779 -15.14 3.02 -31.39
CA ALA A 779 -14.33 3.74 -32.36
C ALA A 779 -14.81 3.46 -33.78
N ILE A 780 -14.50 4.37 -34.70
CA ILE A 780 -14.73 4.17 -36.13
C ILE A 780 -13.40 3.78 -36.77
N GLU A 781 -13.43 2.67 -37.50
CA GLU A 781 -12.34 2.16 -38.33
C GLU A 781 -12.70 2.40 -39.79
N GLU A 782 -11.81 3.06 -40.54
CA GLU A 782 -11.98 3.26 -41.98
C GLU A 782 -11.60 1.98 -42.72
N THR A 783 -12.54 1.39 -43.46
CA THR A 783 -12.26 0.24 -44.32
C THR A 783 -12.51 0.60 -45.80
N PRO A 784 -11.95 -0.15 -46.76
CA PRO A 784 -12.21 0.07 -48.18
C PRO A 784 -13.71 0.08 -48.54
N ASP A 785 -14.53 -0.63 -47.76
CA ASP A 785 -15.98 -0.74 -47.93
C ASP A 785 -16.78 0.30 -47.11
N GLY A 786 -16.11 1.28 -46.50
CA GLY A 786 -16.69 2.34 -45.68
C GLY A 786 -16.32 2.29 -44.19
N PRO A 787 -16.73 3.29 -43.39
CA PRO A 787 -16.42 3.35 -41.96
C PRO A 787 -17.23 2.32 -41.16
N ILE A 788 -16.54 1.58 -40.30
CA ILE A 788 -17.11 0.54 -39.42
C ILE A 788 -16.92 0.96 -37.97
N ALA A 789 -18.02 1.07 -37.23
CA ALA A 789 -17.99 1.29 -35.78
C ALA A 789 -17.74 -0.04 -35.05
N ARG A 790 -16.64 -0.14 -34.30
CA ARG A 790 -16.32 -1.29 -33.45
C ARG A 790 -16.41 -0.92 -31.98
N GLY A 791 -16.96 -1.82 -31.18
CA GLY A 791 -17.03 -1.66 -29.73
C GLY A 791 -17.54 -2.91 -29.00
N PRO A 792 -17.68 -2.86 -27.66
CA PRO A 792 -18.08 -4.02 -26.86
C PRO A 792 -19.41 -4.66 -27.26
N ALA A 793 -20.34 -3.85 -27.76
CA ALA A 793 -21.65 -4.28 -28.25
C ALA A 793 -21.60 -4.89 -29.66
N ALA A 794 -20.57 -4.56 -30.45
CA ALA A 794 -20.39 -4.99 -31.82
C ALA A 794 -18.89 -5.30 -32.12
N PRO A 795 -18.39 -6.46 -31.65
CA PRO A 795 -16.99 -6.84 -31.85
C PRO A 795 -16.63 -7.07 -33.32
N GLU A 796 -17.58 -7.56 -34.13
CA GLU A 796 -17.41 -7.77 -35.57
C GLU A 796 -17.49 -6.46 -36.37
N GLY A 797 -17.99 -5.38 -35.75
CA GLY A 797 -18.16 -4.06 -36.34
C GLY A 797 -19.55 -3.82 -36.92
N LEU A 798 -19.97 -2.56 -36.96
CA LEU A 798 -21.22 -2.08 -37.55
C LEU A 798 -20.91 -1.07 -38.64
N LYS A 799 -21.36 -1.31 -39.88
CA LYS A 799 -21.20 -0.33 -40.96
C LYS A 799 -22.02 0.92 -40.64
N LEU A 800 -21.37 2.08 -40.63
CA LEU A 800 -22.09 3.35 -40.54
C LEU A 800 -22.93 3.57 -41.80
N PRO A 801 -24.00 4.40 -41.73
CA PRO A 801 -24.72 4.81 -42.92
C PRO A 801 -23.77 5.42 -43.97
N PRO A 802 -23.98 5.17 -45.27
CA PRO A 802 -23.12 5.70 -46.33
C PRO A 802 -23.04 7.23 -46.25
N GLY A 803 -21.84 7.78 -46.43
CA GLY A 803 -21.62 9.23 -46.40
C GLY A 803 -21.57 9.84 -44.99
N TYR A 804 -21.26 9.08 -43.94
CA TYR A 804 -21.03 9.57 -42.57
C TYR A 804 -19.63 9.24 -42.08
N GLY A 805 -19.09 10.07 -41.17
CA GLY A 805 -17.75 9.90 -40.59
C GLY A 805 -17.57 10.70 -39.31
N LEU A 806 -16.35 10.69 -38.76
CA LEU A 806 -15.99 11.52 -37.60
C LEU A 806 -15.39 12.84 -38.03
N ASP A 807 -15.76 13.91 -37.34
CA ASP A 807 -15.03 15.18 -37.42
C ASP A 807 -13.82 15.21 -36.46
N GLN A 808 -13.10 16.33 -36.48
CA GLN A 808 -11.92 16.57 -35.61
C GLN A 808 -12.28 16.55 -34.11
N GLU A 809 -13.54 16.77 -33.76
CA GLU A 809 -14.03 16.82 -32.38
C GLU A 809 -14.63 15.48 -31.91
N GLY A 810 -14.69 14.48 -32.80
CA GLY A 810 -15.21 13.15 -32.52
C GLY A 810 -16.73 13.00 -32.66
N PHE A 811 -17.40 13.97 -33.31
CA PHE A 811 -18.83 13.88 -33.63
C PHE A 811 -19.05 13.06 -34.90
N VAL A 812 -20.11 12.25 -34.88
CA VAL A 812 -20.56 11.54 -36.08
C VAL A 812 -21.40 12.48 -36.94
N ILE A 813 -20.86 12.88 -38.10
CA ILE A 813 -21.44 13.85 -39.03
C ILE A 813 -21.49 13.29 -40.46
N PRO A 814 -22.34 13.86 -41.35
CA PRO A 814 -22.25 13.58 -42.78
C PRO A 814 -20.87 13.97 -43.32
N ARG A 815 -20.22 13.08 -44.08
CA ARG A 815 -19.04 13.39 -44.88
C ARG A 815 -19.48 14.23 -46.07
N ASN A 816 -19.04 15.49 -46.10
CA ASN A 816 -18.96 16.21 -47.36
C ASN A 816 -17.83 15.58 -48.17
N ASP A 817 -18.16 14.56 -48.94
CA ASP A 817 -17.32 14.13 -50.05
C ASP A 817 -17.32 15.30 -51.03
N GLY A 818 -16.27 16.12 -50.97
CA GLY A 818 -16.11 17.27 -51.85
C GLY A 818 -16.26 16.85 -53.30
N LYS A 819 -17.42 17.15 -53.87
CA LYS A 819 -17.64 17.34 -55.29
C LYS A 819 -17.83 18.83 -55.53
#